data_AF-A0A8H7FN93-F1
#
_entry.id   AF-A0A8H7FN93-F1
#
_cell.length_a   1.000
_cell.length_b   1.000
_cell.length_c   1.000
_cell.angle_alpha   90.00
_cell.angle_beta   90.00
_cell.angle_gamma   90.00
#
_symmetry.space_group_name_H-M   'P 1'
#
loop_
_entity.id
_entity.type
_entity.pdbx_description
1 polymer ?
#
loop_
_entity_poly.entity_id
_entity_poly.type
_entity_poly.pdbx_seq_one_letter_code
_entity_poly.pdbx_strand_id
1 'polypeptide(L)'
;MPAPTAFLDFVDKNADKFIGRLADAVAIPSISGDASRRNDVFRMAAFLDEQLQAYGVETKLVELGDQEIEGQTLKLPPAILGRIGTDPKKKTVLIYGHFDVQPADISDGWDTDPFKLTIDDKGRLIGRGSSDDKGPVLGWVNFLEAHHTLGLELPVNLRFCLEGMEESGSEGLDELIESETKKGTAGYFDGVDCVCISDNYWLNTRTPAITYGLRGLTYFKINVHGPGRDLHSGVFGGTVHEPMTDLIKIMSRLVDPDGTILIPGIREMVGEPDEEELAIYKKLDYSIADVEESAGSKTAISADKATVLMGRMRYPSLSLHGIEGAFHGVGAKTVIPAKVAGKFSIRLVPPQTPEKVDPLIKTYIEAEFAKLNSKNTLIIENLHGGKPWVENVKHWNYEAAIKATEAVYKQTPDLTREGGSIPVTLTFAESLKVNVLLLPMGRGDDGAHSTNEKLDRSNFIEGTKLLGTYLYEVAAAKAATYSGDPLVQIGQEVRNESRVLCFDEFQVTDIADAMILKRLFGAIWNSGGVMVATSNRHPTNLYERGLNRSLFIPFIEDLQQKCDIWKLEGKQDYRMSASSDRERQPVFFTEPKKFEKSILIATHGAHLEPRTIPVMMSRELHVNAAETRESGGLIVHSTFSSLCEANLGPADYHALSKATNILYLSGLRQFRADELDFVRRFITLIDLAYEFKTRVVCLSEVPLLQVFSKIVPSPAERPQKALEEMSVRGEGGSSSSMASTFIGEMEWSATGLEGMTLASGGAGETDVKFAVGRALSRLFEMGSSGYRVGD
;
A
#
# COMPACT_ATOMS: atom_id res chain seq x y z
N MET A 1 -13.81 -0.73 27.81
CA MET A 1 -14.80 -0.90 28.90
C MET A 1 -14.26 -2.09 29.63
N PRO A 2 -14.04 -2.04 30.95
CA PRO A 2 -13.38 -3.15 31.61
C PRO A 2 -14.21 -4.42 31.40
N ALA A 3 -13.57 -5.50 30.97
CA ALA A 3 -14.20 -6.80 30.87
C ALA A 3 -14.77 -7.18 32.26
N PRO A 4 -16.01 -7.69 32.35
CA PRO A 4 -16.60 -8.07 33.62
C PRO A 4 -15.74 -9.10 34.33
N THR A 5 -15.50 -8.89 35.63
CA THR A 5 -14.76 -9.85 36.46
C THR A 5 -15.39 -11.24 36.41
N ALA A 6 -16.73 -11.32 36.33
CA ALA A 6 -17.44 -12.59 36.19
C ALA A 6 -17.04 -13.39 34.95
N PHE A 7 -16.76 -12.71 33.81
CA PHE A 7 -16.26 -13.36 32.60
C PHE A 7 -14.84 -13.91 32.82
N LEU A 8 -13.93 -13.10 33.35
CA LEU A 8 -12.55 -13.51 33.63
C LEU A 8 -12.50 -14.70 34.60
N ASP A 9 -13.26 -14.62 35.70
CA ASP A 9 -13.36 -15.69 36.70
C ASP A 9 -13.97 -16.98 36.13
N PHE A 10 -14.90 -16.86 35.17
CA PHE A 10 -15.48 -18.03 34.50
C PHE A 10 -14.45 -18.74 33.64
N VAL A 11 -13.62 -17.99 32.91
CA VAL A 11 -12.54 -18.56 32.09
C VAL A 11 -11.57 -19.35 32.98
N ASP A 12 -11.17 -18.80 34.11
CA ASP A 12 -10.29 -19.50 35.07
C ASP A 12 -10.90 -20.78 35.62
N LYS A 13 -12.17 -20.73 36.05
CA LYS A 13 -12.87 -21.87 36.64
C LYS A 13 -13.13 -23.00 35.65
N ASN A 14 -13.18 -22.70 34.35
CA ASN A 14 -13.48 -23.67 33.30
C ASN A 14 -12.25 -24.06 32.47
N ALA A 15 -11.03 -23.71 32.91
CA ALA A 15 -9.80 -23.99 32.17
C ALA A 15 -9.66 -25.46 31.75
N ASP A 16 -9.89 -26.41 32.65
CA ASP A 16 -9.76 -27.84 32.32
C ASP A 16 -10.83 -28.31 31.31
N LYS A 17 -12.04 -27.71 31.36
CA LYS A 17 -13.10 -27.98 30.37
C LYS A 17 -12.69 -27.48 28.99
N PHE A 18 -12.12 -26.27 28.91
CA PHE A 18 -11.65 -25.70 27.66
C PHE A 18 -10.50 -26.51 27.06
N ILE A 19 -9.57 -26.99 27.90
CA ILE A 19 -8.49 -27.89 27.46
C ILE A 19 -9.05 -29.22 26.97
N GLY A 20 -10.09 -29.77 27.62
CA GLY A 20 -10.82 -30.94 27.12
C GLY A 20 -11.41 -30.73 25.73
N ARG A 21 -12.06 -29.58 25.50
CA ARG A 21 -12.57 -29.20 24.16
C ARG A 21 -11.45 -29.11 23.12
N LEU A 22 -10.29 -28.55 23.48
CA LEU A 22 -9.13 -28.52 22.59
C LEU A 22 -8.60 -29.92 22.29
N ALA A 23 -8.60 -30.82 23.28
CA ALA A 23 -8.20 -32.21 23.09
C ALA A 23 -9.12 -32.93 22.09
N ASP A 24 -10.43 -32.72 22.20
CA ASP A 24 -11.42 -33.29 21.26
C ASP A 24 -11.22 -32.76 19.83
N ALA A 25 -10.92 -31.47 19.68
CA ALA A 25 -10.64 -30.85 18.39
C ALA A 25 -9.31 -31.35 17.77
N VAL A 26 -8.25 -31.44 18.57
CA VAL A 26 -6.94 -31.97 18.13
C VAL A 26 -7.05 -33.44 17.72
N ALA A 27 -7.92 -34.23 18.37
CA ALA A 27 -8.19 -35.62 17.98
C ALA A 27 -8.84 -35.78 16.60
N ILE A 28 -9.26 -34.69 15.95
CA ILE A 28 -9.73 -34.69 14.56
C ILE A 28 -8.56 -34.34 13.65
N PRO A 29 -7.97 -35.29 12.90
CA PRO A 29 -6.82 -35.02 12.03
C PRO A 29 -7.28 -34.38 10.72
N SER A 30 -7.75 -33.13 10.80
CA SER A 30 -8.28 -32.31 9.70
C SER A 30 -7.17 -31.82 8.76
N ILE A 31 -6.42 -32.74 8.16
CA ILE A 31 -5.31 -32.43 7.25
C ILE A 31 -5.88 -32.09 5.86
N SER A 32 -5.82 -30.83 5.44
CA SER A 32 -6.39 -30.37 4.14
C SER A 32 -5.58 -30.83 2.93
N GLY A 33 -4.26 -30.90 3.07
CA GLY A 33 -3.32 -31.28 2.01
C GLY A 33 -3.23 -32.80 1.75
N ASP A 34 -3.96 -33.62 2.49
CA ASP A 34 -4.04 -35.07 2.31
C ASP A 34 -5.44 -35.47 1.84
N ALA A 35 -5.53 -35.94 0.59
CA ALA A 35 -6.78 -36.38 -0.03
C ALA A 35 -7.51 -37.46 0.79
N SER A 36 -6.78 -38.35 1.47
CA SER A 36 -7.36 -39.41 2.30
C SER A 36 -8.00 -38.89 3.60
N ARG A 37 -7.64 -37.67 4.02
CA ARG A 37 -8.09 -37.01 5.25
C ARG A 37 -9.18 -35.98 5.03
N ARG A 38 -9.63 -35.76 3.79
CA ARG A 38 -10.69 -34.79 3.46
C ARG A 38 -11.93 -34.92 4.36
N ASN A 39 -12.39 -36.14 4.64
CA ASN A 39 -13.55 -36.37 5.52
C ASN A 39 -13.31 -35.94 6.98
N ASP A 40 -12.08 -35.99 7.48
CA ASP A 40 -11.74 -35.49 8.81
C ASP A 40 -11.85 -33.95 8.85
N VAL A 41 -11.54 -33.26 7.75
CA VAL A 41 -11.74 -31.81 7.62
C VAL A 41 -13.24 -31.44 7.65
N PHE A 42 -14.08 -32.18 6.93
CA PHE A 42 -15.55 -32.03 7.02
C PHE A 42 -16.07 -32.32 8.44
N ARG A 43 -15.50 -33.32 9.13
CA ARG A 43 -15.85 -33.63 10.53
C ARG A 43 -15.50 -32.48 11.46
N MET A 44 -14.35 -31.83 11.26
CA MET A 44 -13.94 -30.67 12.04
C MET A 44 -14.85 -29.45 11.79
N ALA A 45 -15.26 -29.24 10.53
CA ALA A 45 -16.25 -28.20 10.20
C ALA A 45 -17.57 -28.42 10.94
N ALA A 46 -18.10 -29.66 10.93
CA ALA A 46 -19.31 -30.02 11.66
C ALA A 46 -19.17 -29.86 13.18
N PHE A 47 -18.01 -30.24 13.73
CA PHE A 47 -17.71 -30.05 15.16
C PHE A 47 -17.77 -28.56 15.55
N LEU A 48 -17.12 -27.68 14.80
CA LEU A 48 -17.12 -26.24 15.09
C LEU A 48 -18.49 -25.60 14.86
N ASP A 49 -19.20 -26.02 13.82
CA ASP A 49 -20.58 -25.60 13.55
C ASP A 49 -21.49 -25.90 14.75
N GLU A 50 -21.41 -27.13 15.30
CA GLU A 50 -22.15 -27.52 16.49
C GLU A 50 -21.75 -26.69 17.72
N GLN A 51 -20.44 -26.47 17.94
CA GLN A 51 -19.95 -25.65 19.06
C GLN A 51 -20.49 -24.20 18.97
N LEU A 52 -20.47 -23.59 17.79
CA LEU A 52 -20.96 -22.23 17.57
C LEU A 52 -22.48 -22.15 17.79
N GLN A 53 -23.24 -23.07 17.20
CA GLN A 53 -24.70 -23.12 17.36
C GLN A 53 -25.12 -23.31 18.82
N ALA A 54 -24.39 -24.13 19.58
CA ALA A 54 -24.66 -24.38 21.00
C ALA A 54 -24.64 -23.09 21.86
N TYR A 55 -23.92 -22.05 21.41
CA TYR A 55 -23.82 -20.77 22.10
C TYR A 55 -24.55 -19.63 21.38
N GLY A 56 -25.51 -19.97 20.53
CA GLY A 56 -26.46 -19.03 19.94
C GLY A 56 -25.98 -18.34 18.67
N VAL A 57 -24.91 -18.82 18.05
CA VAL A 57 -24.46 -18.35 16.73
C VAL A 57 -25.33 -19.00 15.66
N GLU A 58 -25.93 -18.19 14.78
CA GLU A 58 -26.58 -18.69 13.59
C GLU A 58 -25.52 -18.93 12.51
N THR A 59 -25.34 -20.17 12.09
CA THR A 59 -24.30 -20.56 11.14
C THR A 59 -24.86 -20.98 9.79
N LYS A 60 -24.01 -20.87 8.77
CA LYS A 60 -24.23 -21.37 7.43
C LYS A 60 -22.95 -22.01 6.93
N LEU A 61 -23.01 -23.30 6.59
CA LEU A 61 -21.95 -23.99 5.86
C LEU A 61 -22.06 -23.64 4.37
N VAL A 62 -21.00 -23.07 3.80
CA VAL A 62 -20.96 -22.63 2.40
C VAL A 62 -20.03 -23.53 1.61
N GLU A 63 -20.56 -24.16 0.55
CA GLU A 63 -19.77 -24.95 -0.39
C GLU A 63 -18.84 -24.04 -1.21
N LEU A 64 -17.54 -24.38 -1.24
CA LEU A 64 -16.51 -23.59 -1.94
C LEU A 64 -16.17 -24.15 -3.33
N GLY A 65 -16.67 -25.33 -3.68
CA GLY A 65 -16.45 -25.95 -4.99
C GLY A 65 -15.72 -27.30 -4.90
N ASP A 66 -14.94 -27.60 -5.93
CA ASP A 66 -14.19 -28.85 -6.10
C ASP A 66 -12.70 -28.53 -6.28
N GLN A 67 -11.85 -29.42 -5.78
CA GLN A 67 -10.39 -29.36 -5.90
C GLN A 67 -9.87 -30.61 -6.61
N GLU A 68 -8.91 -30.42 -7.51
CA GLU A 68 -8.14 -31.50 -8.12
C GLU A 68 -6.87 -31.77 -7.29
N ILE A 69 -6.80 -32.94 -6.65
CA ILE A 69 -5.66 -33.34 -5.82
C ILE A 69 -5.33 -34.81 -6.07
N GLU A 70 -4.05 -35.12 -6.31
CA GLU A 70 -3.58 -36.49 -6.59
C GLU A 70 -4.33 -37.22 -7.72
N GLY A 71 -4.83 -36.47 -8.71
CA GLY A 71 -5.63 -37.02 -9.82
C GLY A 71 -7.06 -37.42 -9.43
N GLN A 72 -7.54 -36.92 -8.29
CA GLN A 72 -8.91 -37.08 -7.79
C GLN A 72 -9.59 -35.71 -7.68
N THR A 73 -10.85 -35.64 -8.09
CA THR A 73 -11.73 -34.49 -7.83
C THR A 73 -12.41 -34.67 -6.48
N LEU A 74 -12.12 -33.81 -5.52
CA LEU A 74 -12.72 -33.83 -4.18
C LEU A 74 -13.46 -32.53 -3.88
N LYS A 75 -14.60 -32.60 -3.19
CA LYS A 75 -15.30 -31.42 -2.68
C LYS A 75 -14.41 -30.66 -1.70
N LEU A 76 -14.30 -29.35 -1.87
CA LEU A 76 -13.66 -28.48 -0.88
C LEU A 76 -14.44 -28.52 0.45
N PRO A 77 -13.76 -28.50 1.61
CA PRO A 77 -14.41 -28.29 2.90
C PRO A 77 -15.25 -27.00 2.89
N PRO A 78 -16.38 -26.95 3.60
CA PRO A 78 -17.21 -25.75 3.61
C PRO A 78 -16.56 -24.65 4.45
N ALA A 79 -16.75 -23.40 4.04
CA ALA A 79 -16.55 -22.28 4.95
C ALA A 79 -17.74 -22.17 5.93
N ILE A 80 -17.46 -21.89 7.20
CA ILE A 80 -18.49 -21.62 8.23
C ILE A 80 -18.68 -20.12 8.33
N LEU A 81 -19.85 -19.64 7.91
CA LEU A 81 -20.27 -18.26 8.13
C LEU A 81 -21.20 -18.21 9.36
N GLY A 82 -20.74 -17.64 10.49
CA GLY A 82 -21.49 -17.55 11.76
C GLY A 82 -21.87 -16.12 12.19
N ARG A 83 -23.11 -15.87 12.65
CA ARG A 83 -23.59 -14.54 13.09
C ARG A 83 -24.25 -14.59 14.45
N ILE A 84 -23.92 -13.63 15.30
CA ILE A 84 -24.58 -13.42 16.58
C ILE A 84 -24.61 -11.93 16.90
N GLY A 85 -25.77 -11.43 17.34
CA GLY A 85 -26.00 -10.01 17.55
C GLY A 85 -26.34 -9.25 16.26
N THR A 86 -27.35 -8.38 16.38
CA THR A 86 -27.85 -7.51 15.30
C THR A 86 -28.17 -6.10 15.82
N ASP A 87 -27.57 -5.69 16.95
CA ASP A 87 -27.85 -4.38 17.53
C ASP A 87 -27.13 -3.30 16.70
N PRO A 88 -27.86 -2.40 16.00
CA PRO A 88 -27.24 -1.38 15.16
C PRO A 88 -26.45 -0.33 15.96
N LYS A 89 -26.55 -0.33 17.30
CA LYS A 89 -25.75 0.55 18.17
C LYS A 89 -24.38 -0.04 18.53
N LYS A 90 -24.18 -1.33 18.28
CA LYS A 90 -22.93 -2.04 18.54
C LYS A 90 -22.13 -2.15 17.26
N LYS A 91 -20.80 -2.09 17.40
CA LYS A 91 -19.92 -2.43 16.30
C LYS A 91 -20.05 -3.90 15.94
N THR A 92 -19.72 -4.25 14.70
CA THR A 92 -19.65 -5.62 14.23
C THR A 92 -18.20 -6.01 13.97
N VAL A 93 -17.71 -7.03 14.67
CA VAL A 93 -16.35 -7.57 14.47
C VAL A 93 -16.45 -8.87 13.67
N LEU A 94 -15.70 -8.95 12.57
CA LEU A 94 -15.51 -10.20 11.86
C LEU A 94 -14.32 -10.95 12.44
N ILE A 95 -14.57 -12.19 12.86
CA ILE A 95 -13.56 -13.14 13.33
C ILE A 95 -13.26 -14.11 12.20
N TYR A 96 -11.99 -14.25 11.85
CA TYR A 96 -11.49 -15.29 10.97
C TYR A 96 -10.50 -16.20 11.71
N GLY A 97 -10.47 -17.46 11.29
CA GLY A 97 -9.51 -18.49 11.67
C GLY A 97 -9.74 -19.74 10.80
N HIS A 98 -8.90 -20.75 10.94
CA HIS A 98 -9.04 -21.99 10.17
C HIS A 98 -9.08 -23.22 11.07
N PHE A 99 -9.52 -24.34 10.50
CA PHE A 99 -9.71 -25.59 11.25
C PHE A 99 -9.08 -26.81 10.60
N ASP A 100 -8.49 -26.65 9.42
CA ASP A 100 -7.52 -27.59 8.89
C ASP A 100 -6.14 -27.40 9.53
N VAL A 101 -5.27 -28.39 9.38
CA VAL A 101 -3.94 -28.43 10.01
C VAL A 101 -2.91 -29.05 9.08
N GLN A 102 -1.63 -28.70 9.25
CA GLN A 102 -0.53 -29.41 8.58
C GLN A 102 -0.51 -30.92 8.89
N PRO A 103 0.05 -31.77 7.99
CA PRO A 103 0.36 -33.15 8.28
C PRO A 103 1.26 -33.30 9.53
N ALA A 104 1.12 -34.43 10.20
CA ALA A 104 2.00 -34.84 11.30
C ALA A 104 1.93 -36.35 11.50
N ASP A 105 3.10 -36.98 11.61
CA ASP A 105 3.24 -38.39 11.96
C ASP A 105 4.33 -38.55 13.03
N ILE A 106 4.23 -39.61 13.85
CA ILE A 106 5.25 -39.88 14.86
C ILE A 106 6.63 -40.11 14.25
N SER A 107 6.69 -40.64 13.02
CA SER A 107 7.92 -40.86 12.26
C SER A 107 8.62 -39.57 11.83
N ASP A 108 7.95 -38.42 11.88
CA ASP A 108 8.56 -37.10 11.63
C ASP A 108 9.48 -36.67 12.79
N GLY A 109 9.38 -37.33 13.95
CA GLY A 109 10.17 -37.03 15.15
C GLY A 109 9.37 -36.46 16.31
N TRP A 110 8.05 -36.68 16.35
CA TRP A 110 7.24 -36.30 17.50
C TRP A 110 7.53 -37.19 18.72
N ASP A 111 7.54 -36.57 19.90
CA ASP A 111 7.71 -37.26 21.18
C ASP A 111 6.40 -37.93 21.65
N THR A 112 5.26 -37.41 21.17
CA THR A 112 3.90 -37.88 21.49
C THR A 112 3.07 -38.06 20.22
N ASP A 113 1.99 -38.83 20.28
CA ASP A 113 1.05 -38.91 19.15
C ASP A 113 0.50 -37.50 18.81
N PRO A 114 0.70 -36.99 17.58
CA PRO A 114 0.36 -35.62 17.21
C PRO A 114 -1.14 -35.32 17.31
N PHE A 115 -2.01 -36.32 17.17
CA PHE A 115 -3.46 -36.15 17.25
C PHE A 115 -4.03 -36.64 18.58
N LYS A 116 -3.19 -36.74 19.61
CA LYS A 116 -3.61 -36.94 21.00
C LYS A 116 -2.99 -35.87 21.87
N LEU A 117 -3.79 -34.84 22.18
CA LEU A 117 -3.33 -33.72 23.00
C LEU A 117 -2.73 -34.22 24.33
N THR A 118 -1.45 -33.93 24.53
CA THR A 118 -0.70 -34.34 25.70
C THR A 118 -0.30 -33.11 26.50
N ILE A 119 -0.46 -33.16 27.82
CA ILE A 119 -0.05 -32.07 28.71
C ILE A 119 1.22 -32.51 29.42
N ASP A 120 2.27 -31.72 29.30
CA ASP A 120 3.54 -32.00 30.00
C ASP A 120 3.62 -31.36 31.39
N ASP A 121 4.74 -31.56 32.08
CA ASP A 121 5.01 -31.05 33.42
C ASP A 121 5.12 -29.51 33.49
N LYS A 122 5.37 -28.86 32.36
CA LYS A 122 5.40 -27.40 32.21
C LYS A 122 4.03 -26.82 31.87
N GLY A 123 3.00 -27.66 31.68
CA GLY A 123 1.65 -27.24 31.30
C GLY A 123 1.53 -26.87 29.82
N ARG A 124 2.42 -27.39 28.97
CA ARG A 124 2.35 -27.22 27.51
C ARG A 124 1.36 -28.22 26.93
N LEU A 125 0.43 -27.74 26.12
CA LEU A 125 -0.61 -28.54 25.46
C LEU A 125 -0.07 -28.96 24.09
N ILE A 126 0.56 -30.13 24.02
CA ILE A 126 1.29 -30.63 22.85
C ILE A 126 0.34 -31.41 21.95
N GLY A 127 0.25 -31.01 20.68
CA GLY A 127 -0.57 -31.65 19.65
C GLY A 127 -0.66 -30.81 18.38
N ARG A 128 -0.80 -31.47 17.22
CA ARG A 128 -0.94 -30.79 15.93
C ARG A 128 -2.24 -29.97 15.88
N GLY A 129 -2.09 -28.70 15.53
CA GLY A 129 -3.14 -27.70 15.52
C GLY A 129 -3.55 -27.17 16.87
N SER A 130 -2.75 -27.43 17.92
CA SER A 130 -2.98 -26.86 19.24
C SER A 130 -2.83 -25.34 19.23
N SER A 131 -1.84 -24.80 18.50
CA SER A 131 -1.66 -23.36 18.32
C SER A 131 -2.06 -22.86 16.93
N ASP A 132 -2.14 -23.75 15.93
CA ASP A 132 -2.30 -23.40 14.51
C ASP A 132 -3.41 -24.25 13.85
N ASP A 133 -4.69 -23.89 13.91
CA ASP A 133 -5.29 -22.70 14.56
C ASP A 133 -6.47 -23.10 15.49
N LYS A 134 -6.54 -24.37 15.93
CA LYS A 134 -7.69 -24.85 16.71
C LYS A 134 -7.75 -24.22 18.09
N GLY A 135 -6.62 -23.99 18.75
CA GLY A 135 -6.57 -23.31 20.06
C GLY A 135 -7.19 -21.92 19.99
N PRO A 136 -6.67 -21.02 19.16
CA PRO A 136 -7.22 -19.67 19.04
C PRO A 136 -8.69 -19.63 18.58
N VAL A 137 -9.08 -20.45 17.59
CA VAL A 137 -10.50 -20.58 17.18
C VAL A 137 -11.39 -20.98 18.36
N LEU A 138 -10.95 -21.96 19.15
CA LEU A 138 -11.69 -22.38 20.34
C LEU A 138 -11.67 -21.33 21.46
N GLY A 139 -10.70 -20.44 21.50
CA GLY A 139 -10.71 -19.27 22.39
C GLY A 139 -11.95 -18.38 22.18
N TRP A 140 -12.35 -18.17 20.92
CA TRP A 140 -13.59 -17.45 20.60
C TRP A 140 -14.84 -18.23 21.03
N VAL A 141 -14.85 -19.55 20.85
CA VAL A 141 -15.95 -20.42 21.32
C VAL A 141 -16.06 -20.39 22.85
N ASN A 142 -14.94 -20.43 23.57
CA ASN A 142 -14.90 -20.35 25.02
C ASN A 142 -15.43 -19.00 25.53
N PHE A 143 -15.15 -17.91 24.82
CA PHE A 143 -15.74 -16.59 25.11
C PHE A 143 -17.27 -16.60 24.96
N LEU A 144 -17.79 -17.16 23.85
CA LEU A 144 -19.23 -17.28 23.63
C LEU A 144 -19.91 -18.11 24.73
N GLU A 145 -19.30 -19.23 25.12
CA GLU A 145 -19.80 -20.06 26.21
C GLU A 145 -19.92 -19.29 27.53
N ALA A 146 -18.88 -18.53 27.89
CA ALA A 146 -18.87 -17.76 29.13
C ALA A 146 -20.00 -16.74 29.15
N HIS A 147 -20.20 -16.02 28.04
CA HIS A 147 -21.29 -15.07 27.89
C HIS A 147 -22.68 -15.72 27.95
N HIS A 148 -22.86 -16.81 27.20
CA HIS A 148 -24.10 -17.56 27.16
C HIS A 148 -24.49 -18.10 28.54
N THR A 149 -23.54 -18.74 29.23
CA THR A 149 -23.78 -19.39 30.53
C THR A 149 -24.04 -18.38 31.65
N LEU A 150 -23.33 -17.24 31.64
CA LEU A 150 -23.49 -16.19 32.65
C LEU A 150 -24.67 -15.24 32.34
N GLY A 151 -25.30 -15.36 31.17
CA GLY A 151 -26.32 -14.41 30.70
C GLY A 151 -25.78 -13.00 30.48
N LEU A 152 -24.49 -12.88 30.13
CA LEU A 152 -23.86 -11.59 29.85
C LEU A 152 -24.15 -11.18 28.41
N GLU A 153 -24.64 -9.95 28.23
CA GLU A 153 -24.82 -9.38 26.90
C GLU A 153 -23.47 -9.26 26.17
N LEU A 154 -23.44 -9.62 24.88
CA LEU A 154 -22.24 -9.45 24.06
C LEU A 154 -21.93 -7.97 23.87
N PRO A 155 -20.65 -7.54 24.02
CA PRO A 155 -20.27 -6.14 23.90
C PRO A 155 -20.34 -5.61 22.45
N VAL A 156 -20.27 -6.51 21.46
CA VAL A 156 -20.31 -6.22 20.01
C VAL A 156 -21.22 -7.21 19.29
N ASN A 157 -21.59 -6.93 18.06
CA ASN A 157 -22.07 -7.94 17.13
C ASN A 157 -20.86 -8.73 16.60
N LEU A 158 -21.03 -10.02 16.33
CA LEU A 158 -19.98 -10.86 15.78
C LEU A 158 -20.41 -11.47 14.45
N ARG A 159 -19.43 -11.56 13.55
CA ARG A 159 -19.44 -12.41 12.37
C ARG A 159 -18.27 -13.37 12.46
N PHE A 160 -18.44 -14.58 11.95
CA PHE A 160 -17.42 -15.60 11.85
C PHE A 160 -17.27 -15.99 10.38
N CYS A 161 -16.03 -16.14 9.93
CA CYS A 161 -15.67 -16.75 8.68
C CYS A 161 -14.56 -17.74 8.97
N LEU A 162 -14.90 -19.03 9.15
CA LEU A 162 -13.93 -20.09 9.44
C LEU A 162 -13.77 -20.99 8.23
N GLU A 163 -12.54 -21.34 7.87
CA GLU A 163 -12.26 -22.18 6.70
C GLU A 163 -11.47 -23.45 7.04
N GLY A 164 -11.38 -24.37 6.07
CA GLY A 164 -10.66 -25.64 6.22
C GLY A 164 -9.64 -25.89 5.12
N MET A 165 -9.08 -24.84 4.52
CA MET A 165 -8.10 -24.95 3.44
C MET A 165 -6.92 -23.97 3.57
N GLU A 166 -6.70 -23.31 4.72
CA GLU A 166 -5.66 -22.29 4.89
C GLU A 166 -4.28 -22.88 4.58
N GLU A 167 -4.02 -24.05 5.16
CA GLU A 167 -2.75 -24.80 5.03
C GLU A 167 -2.54 -25.37 3.62
N SER A 168 -3.57 -25.27 2.78
CA SER A 168 -3.61 -25.69 1.39
C SER A 168 -3.95 -24.54 0.43
N GLY A 169 -3.74 -23.29 0.86
CA GLY A 169 -3.80 -22.10 0.00
C GLY A 169 -5.15 -21.39 -0.07
N SER A 170 -6.07 -21.68 0.85
CA SER A 170 -7.40 -21.04 1.00
C SER A 170 -8.28 -21.08 -0.26
N GLU A 171 -8.22 -22.20 -1.01
CA GLU A 171 -8.90 -22.34 -2.30
C GLU A 171 -10.43 -22.09 -2.19
N GLY A 172 -10.95 -21.15 -2.99
CA GLY A 172 -12.36 -20.77 -3.03
C GLY A 172 -12.79 -19.70 -2.01
N LEU A 173 -11.95 -19.36 -1.04
CA LEU A 173 -12.32 -18.39 0.00
C LEU A 173 -12.35 -16.95 -0.52
N ASP A 174 -11.41 -16.57 -1.38
CA ASP A 174 -11.37 -15.22 -1.96
C ASP A 174 -12.65 -14.94 -2.77
N GLU A 175 -13.09 -15.88 -3.60
CA GLU A 175 -14.33 -15.77 -4.35
C GLU A 175 -15.56 -15.69 -3.44
N LEU A 176 -15.57 -16.43 -2.33
CA LEU A 176 -16.63 -16.34 -1.32
C LEU A 176 -16.68 -14.93 -0.73
N ILE A 177 -15.54 -14.40 -0.27
CA ILE A 177 -15.46 -13.07 0.35
C ILE A 177 -15.91 -11.99 -0.61
N GLU A 178 -15.39 -12.01 -1.83
CA GLU A 178 -15.79 -11.06 -2.86
C GLU A 178 -17.27 -11.17 -3.20
N SER A 179 -17.80 -12.38 -3.34
CA SER A 179 -19.20 -12.59 -3.74
C SER A 179 -20.18 -12.16 -2.66
N GLU A 180 -19.89 -12.43 -1.38
CA GLU A 180 -20.70 -11.96 -0.25
C GLU A 180 -20.58 -10.44 -0.10
N THR A 181 -19.40 -9.87 -0.33
CA THR A 181 -19.22 -8.40 -0.28
C THR A 181 -19.97 -7.69 -1.41
N LYS A 182 -19.97 -8.25 -2.63
CA LYS A 182 -20.71 -7.73 -3.80
C LYS A 182 -22.23 -7.69 -3.58
N LYS A 183 -22.77 -8.49 -2.65
CA LYS A 183 -24.21 -8.46 -2.29
C LYS A 183 -24.61 -7.24 -1.45
N GLY A 184 -23.65 -6.43 -0.98
CA GLY A 184 -23.92 -5.23 -0.19
C GLY A 184 -24.70 -5.56 1.08
N THR A 185 -25.82 -4.88 1.32
CA THR A 185 -26.66 -5.06 2.52
C THR A 185 -27.33 -6.43 2.63
N ALA A 186 -27.38 -7.21 1.56
CA ALA A 186 -27.84 -8.59 1.58
C ALA A 186 -26.70 -9.60 1.81
N GLY A 187 -25.46 -9.13 1.82
CA GLY A 187 -24.25 -9.93 1.98
C GLY A 187 -23.95 -10.29 3.43
N TYR A 188 -23.19 -11.35 3.62
CA TYR A 188 -22.83 -11.83 4.95
C TYR A 188 -22.00 -10.82 5.77
N PHE A 189 -21.12 -10.11 5.08
CA PHE A 189 -20.17 -9.17 5.68
C PHE A 189 -20.73 -7.74 5.81
N ASP A 190 -22.03 -7.54 5.60
CA ASP A 190 -22.66 -6.25 5.79
C ASP A 190 -22.50 -5.74 7.23
N GLY A 191 -22.16 -4.45 7.34
CA GLY A 191 -22.01 -3.75 8.61
C GLY A 191 -20.80 -4.18 9.46
N VAL A 192 -19.85 -4.96 8.91
CA VAL A 192 -18.56 -5.24 9.58
C VAL A 192 -17.76 -3.95 9.71
N ASP A 193 -17.27 -3.65 10.93
CA ASP A 193 -16.48 -2.44 11.23
C ASP A 193 -14.97 -2.71 11.30
N CYS A 194 -14.58 -3.94 11.64
CA CYS A 194 -13.19 -4.40 11.64
C CYS A 194 -13.10 -5.92 11.57
N VAL A 195 -11.91 -6.42 11.23
CA VAL A 195 -11.57 -7.85 11.26
C VAL A 195 -10.53 -8.10 12.36
N CYS A 196 -10.70 -9.22 13.07
CA CYS A 196 -9.72 -9.75 14.01
C CYS A 196 -9.39 -11.20 13.65
N ILE A 197 -8.10 -11.49 13.55
CA ILE A 197 -7.54 -12.81 13.27
C ILE A 197 -6.63 -13.15 14.43
N SER A 198 -6.70 -14.37 14.96
CA SER A 198 -5.81 -14.84 16.01
C SER A 198 -5.18 -16.12 15.51
N ASP A 199 -4.17 -15.99 14.66
CA ASP A 199 -3.58 -17.10 13.90
C ASP A 199 -2.08 -16.85 13.69
N ASN A 200 -1.44 -16.42 14.77
CA ASN A 200 -0.05 -16.02 14.77
C ASN A 200 0.51 -16.01 16.20
N TYR A 201 1.80 -15.67 16.29
CA TYR A 201 2.60 -15.90 17.47
C TYR A 201 3.17 -14.60 18.03
N TRP A 202 3.50 -14.62 19.31
CA TRP A 202 4.43 -13.63 19.85
C TRP A 202 5.80 -13.77 19.20
N LEU A 203 6.58 -12.69 19.23
CA LEU A 203 7.92 -12.70 18.68
C LEU A 203 8.85 -13.63 19.46
N ASN A 204 8.66 -13.69 20.79
CA ASN A 204 9.42 -14.48 21.75
C ASN A 204 8.44 -15.19 22.73
N THR A 205 8.94 -15.66 23.88
CA THR A 205 8.14 -16.42 24.87
C THR A 205 7.64 -15.59 26.06
N ARG A 206 7.95 -14.29 26.13
CA ARG A 206 7.78 -13.45 27.32
C ARG A 206 6.99 -12.15 27.08
N THR A 207 6.96 -11.63 25.86
CA THR A 207 6.38 -10.32 25.54
C THR A 207 5.22 -10.50 24.55
N PRO A 208 3.98 -10.16 24.95
CA PRO A 208 2.84 -10.16 24.05
C PRO A 208 3.06 -9.28 22.83
N ALA A 209 2.47 -9.65 21.70
CA ALA A 209 2.57 -8.90 20.47
C ALA A 209 1.18 -8.56 19.91
N ILE A 210 1.15 -7.54 19.05
CA ILE A 210 0.06 -7.28 18.11
C ILE A 210 0.70 -7.18 16.73
N THR A 211 0.16 -7.92 15.77
CA THR A 211 0.77 -7.99 14.43
C THR A 211 0.01 -7.12 13.44
N TYR A 212 0.76 -6.30 12.72
CA TYR A 212 0.23 -5.31 11.76
C TYR A 212 0.72 -5.51 10.34
N GLY A 213 1.47 -6.57 10.08
CA GLY A 213 1.86 -6.90 8.72
C GLY A 213 2.35 -8.33 8.58
N LEU A 214 2.18 -8.88 7.40
CA LEU A 214 2.59 -10.21 7.00
C LEU A 214 3.36 -10.14 5.70
N ARG A 215 4.28 -11.08 5.50
CA ARG A 215 4.91 -11.26 4.20
C ARG A 215 3.93 -11.90 3.25
N GLY A 216 4.07 -11.59 1.97
CA GLY A 216 3.44 -12.37 0.91
C GLY A 216 4.23 -13.64 0.64
N LEU A 217 3.83 -14.39 -0.38
CA LEU A 217 4.47 -15.64 -0.78
C LEU A 217 4.37 -15.80 -2.29
N THR A 218 5.39 -16.41 -2.89
CA THR A 218 5.26 -17.08 -4.19
C THR A 218 5.97 -18.42 -4.11
N TYR A 219 5.31 -19.49 -4.53
CA TYR A 219 5.79 -20.87 -4.39
C TYR A 219 5.99 -21.50 -5.77
N PHE A 220 7.18 -22.01 -6.03
CA PHE A 220 7.58 -22.54 -7.33
C PHE A 220 7.98 -24.01 -7.27
N LYS A 221 7.68 -24.72 -8.36
CA LYS A 221 8.14 -26.07 -8.65
C LYS A 221 8.94 -26.08 -9.96
N ILE A 222 10.22 -26.45 -9.88
CA ILE A 222 11.13 -26.58 -11.02
C ILE A 222 11.19 -28.05 -11.43
N ASN A 223 10.50 -28.41 -12.50
CA ASN A 223 10.54 -29.77 -13.03
C ASN A 223 11.66 -29.91 -14.07
N VAL A 224 12.48 -30.95 -13.92
CA VAL A 224 13.47 -31.34 -14.92
C VAL A 224 13.20 -32.79 -15.34
N HIS A 225 13.01 -33.00 -16.64
CA HIS A 225 12.71 -34.30 -17.24
C HIS A 225 13.83 -34.72 -18.20
N GLY A 226 14.32 -35.95 -18.06
CA GLY A 226 15.35 -36.50 -18.95
C GLY A 226 14.90 -37.81 -19.61
N PRO A 227 15.32 -38.97 -19.10
CA PRO A 227 14.98 -40.26 -19.69
C PRO A 227 13.49 -40.60 -19.50
N GLY A 228 12.97 -41.50 -20.35
CA GLY A 228 11.57 -41.93 -20.27
C GLY A 228 11.21 -42.82 -19.07
N ARG A 229 12.20 -43.21 -18.26
CA ARG A 229 12.07 -43.99 -17.01
C ARG A 229 13.36 -43.88 -16.20
N ASP A 230 13.30 -44.18 -14.91
CA ASP A 230 14.49 -44.25 -14.05
C ASP A 230 15.53 -45.21 -14.63
N LEU A 231 16.81 -44.85 -14.48
CA LEU A 231 17.94 -45.60 -15.02
C LEU A 231 18.82 -46.15 -13.90
N HIS A 232 19.45 -47.30 -14.15
CA HIS A 232 20.48 -47.84 -13.26
C HIS A 232 21.75 -46.98 -13.35
N SER A 233 22.14 -46.33 -12.25
CA SER A 233 23.20 -45.31 -12.29
C SER A 233 24.58 -45.85 -12.68
N GLY A 234 24.89 -47.12 -12.35
CA GLY A 234 26.15 -47.74 -12.79
C GLY A 234 26.21 -48.08 -14.29
N VAL A 235 25.06 -48.26 -14.96
CA VAL A 235 25.01 -48.62 -16.39
C VAL A 235 25.03 -47.36 -17.25
N PHE A 236 24.31 -46.33 -16.81
CA PHE A 236 24.11 -45.10 -17.58
C PHE A 236 24.93 -43.91 -17.09
N GLY A 237 25.58 -44.02 -15.93
CA GLY A 237 26.41 -42.94 -15.36
C GLY A 237 27.50 -42.50 -16.33
N GLY A 238 27.56 -41.19 -16.59
CA GLY A 238 28.49 -40.59 -17.56
C GLY A 238 28.06 -40.69 -19.03
N THR A 239 26.87 -41.23 -19.33
CA THR A 239 26.38 -41.40 -20.71
C THR A 239 25.13 -40.57 -21.03
N VAL A 240 24.42 -40.06 -20.02
CA VAL A 240 23.19 -39.27 -20.16
C VAL A 240 23.28 -37.96 -19.38
N HIS A 241 22.52 -36.95 -19.78
CA HIS A 241 22.30 -35.76 -18.94
C HIS A 241 21.31 -36.12 -17.83
N GLU A 242 21.73 -36.02 -16.58
CA GLU A 242 20.94 -36.46 -15.44
C GLU A 242 20.06 -35.32 -14.91
N PRO A 243 18.73 -35.50 -14.80
CA PRO A 243 17.83 -34.46 -14.29
C PRO A 243 18.21 -33.89 -12.93
N MET A 244 18.69 -34.76 -12.02
CA MET A 244 19.18 -34.35 -10.71
C MET A 244 20.38 -33.41 -10.78
N THR A 245 21.31 -33.64 -11.72
CA THR A 245 22.49 -32.76 -11.87
C THR A 245 22.06 -31.35 -12.28
N ASP A 246 21.13 -31.24 -13.21
CA ASP A 246 20.64 -29.94 -13.68
C ASP A 246 19.86 -29.22 -12.58
N LEU A 247 18.94 -29.93 -11.91
CA LEU A 247 18.12 -29.36 -10.85
C LEU A 247 18.97 -28.82 -9.70
N ILE A 248 19.96 -29.58 -9.23
CA ILE A 248 20.86 -29.14 -8.14
C ILE A 248 21.65 -27.90 -8.57
N LYS A 249 22.14 -27.85 -9.81
CA LYS A 249 22.85 -26.66 -10.32
C LYS A 249 21.95 -25.43 -10.35
N ILE A 250 20.71 -25.55 -10.81
CA ILE A 250 19.74 -24.44 -10.78
C ILE A 250 19.43 -24.01 -9.34
N MET A 251 19.03 -24.94 -8.47
CA MET A 251 18.61 -24.62 -7.10
C MET A 251 19.74 -23.99 -6.27
N SER A 252 20.99 -24.42 -6.50
CA SER A 252 22.18 -23.85 -5.85
C SER A 252 22.47 -22.39 -6.22
N ARG A 253 21.80 -21.86 -7.26
CA ARG A 253 21.95 -20.48 -7.75
C ARG A 253 20.80 -19.58 -7.35
N LEU A 254 19.86 -20.03 -6.52
CA LEU A 254 18.71 -19.23 -6.10
C LEU A 254 19.02 -18.38 -4.86
N VAL A 255 19.79 -18.90 -3.90
CA VAL A 255 20.09 -18.25 -2.62
C VAL A 255 21.45 -18.70 -2.09
N ASP A 256 22.20 -17.77 -1.50
CA ASP A 256 23.47 -18.06 -0.81
C ASP A 256 23.25 -18.53 0.64
N PRO A 257 24.24 -19.17 1.28
CA PRO A 257 24.13 -19.64 2.67
C PRO A 257 23.87 -18.56 3.71
N ASP A 258 24.15 -17.29 3.40
CA ASP A 258 23.85 -16.13 4.24
C ASP A 258 22.44 -15.56 4.01
N GLY A 259 21.62 -16.25 3.19
CA GLY A 259 20.25 -15.86 2.87
C GLY A 259 20.12 -14.85 1.74
N THR A 260 21.23 -14.44 1.10
CA THR A 260 21.18 -13.51 -0.04
C THR A 260 20.51 -14.17 -1.25
N ILE A 261 19.39 -13.59 -1.69
CA ILE A 261 18.69 -14.04 -2.90
C ILE A 261 19.49 -13.60 -4.14
N LEU A 262 19.83 -14.57 -4.99
CA LEU A 262 20.71 -14.37 -6.15
C LEU A 262 19.98 -13.98 -7.45
N ILE A 263 18.65 -13.94 -7.40
CA ILE A 263 17.78 -13.59 -8.53
C ILE A 263 17.77 -12.06 -8.70
N PRO A 264 18.28 -11.51 -9.84
CA PRO A 264 18.37 -10.07 -10.03
C PRO A 264 17.01 -9.37 -10.03
N GLY A 265 16.95 -8.20 -9.41
CA GLY A 265 15.75 -7.37 -9.36
C GLY A 265 14.84 -7.65 -8.16
N ILE A 266 15.01 -8.76 -7.42
CA ILE A 266 14.18 -9.05 -6.24
C ILE A 266 14.54 -8.11 -5.09
N ARG A 267 15.81 -8.05 -4.69
CA ARG A 267 16.24 -7.26 -3.52
C ARG A 267 16.19 -5.76 -3.78
N GLU A 268 16.40 -5.36 -5.03
CA GLU A 268 16.46 -3.97 -5.49
C GLU A 268 15.09 -3.29 -5.49
N MET A 269 13.98 -4.06 -5.51
CA MET A 269 12.62 -3.51 -5.32
C MET A 269 12.37 -2.98 -3.91
N VAL A 270 13.22 -3.35 -2.95
CA VAL A 270 13.00 -3.12 -1.52
C VAL A 270 14.01 -2.08 -1.05
N GLY A 271 13.52 -0.87 -0.74
CA GLY A 271 14.35 0.22 -0.23
C GLY A 271 14.99 -0.12 1.12
N GLU A 272 16.07 0.61 1.45
CA GLU A 272 16.66 0.56 2.79
C GLU A 272 15.75 1.23 3.83
N PRO A 273 15.72 0.72 5.08
CA PRO A 273 14.99 1.36 6.16
C PRO A 273 15.59 2.72 6.48
N ASP A 274 14.74 3.69 6.78
CA ASP A 274 15.17 4.96 7.36
C ASP A 274 15.48 4.81 8.86
N GLU A 275 15.91 5.90 9.50
CA GLU A 275 16.26 5.88 10.93
C GLU A 275 15.05 5.60 11.83
N GLU A 276 13.84 5.99 11.41
CA GLU A 276 12.61 5.79 12.17
C GLU A 276 12.20 4.31 12.15
N GLU A 277 12.21 3.67 10.97
CA GLU A 277 11.93 2.24 10.81
C GLU A 277 13.00 1.42 11.54
N LEU A 278 14.29 1.77 11.41
CA LEU A 278 15.38 1.07 12.09
C LEU A 278 15.28 1.13 13.61
N ALA A 279 14.79 2.24 14.17
CA ALA A 279 14.58 2.40 15.60
C ALA A 279 13.53 1.42 16.16
N ILE A 280 12.53 1.03 15.36
CA ILE A 280 11.52 0.04 15.74
C ILE A 280 12.21 -1.30 16.05
N TYR A 281 13.00 -1.83 15.12
CA TYR A 281 13.67 -3.13 15.28
C TYR A 281 14.68 -3.14 16.43
N LYS A 282 15.34 -2.00 16.69
CA LYS A 282 16.25 -1.88 17.84
C LYS A 282 15.52 -1.93 19.18
N LYS A 283 14.30 -1.40 19.25
CA LYS A 283 13.50 -1.32 20.48
C LYS A 283 12.79 -2.62 20.85
N LEU A 284 12.36 -3.41 19.85
CA LEU A 284 11.64 -4.67 20.07
C LEU A 284 12.37 -5.59 21.06
N ASP A 285 11.60 -6.23 21.94
CA ASP A 285 12.10 -7.20 22.90
C ASP A 285 12.43 -8.51 22.17
N TYR A 286 13.68 -8.63 21.72
CA TYR A 286 14.17 -9.81 21.07
C TYR A 286 15.67 -9.93 21.26
N SER A 287 16.19 -11.12 21.08
CA SER A 287 17.61 -11.42 21.15
C SER A 287 17.95 -12.54 20.18
N ILE A 288 19.23 -12.69 19.85
CA ILE A 288 19.67 -13.83 19.04
C ILE A 288 19.43 -15.15 19.77
N ALA A 289 19.53 -15.16 21.10
CA ALA A 289 19.22 -16.34 21.90
C ALA A 289 17.76 -16.81 21.73
N ASP A 290 16.81 -15.88 21.56
CA ASP A 290 15.41 -16.23 21.31
C ASP A 290 15.24 -17.02 19.99
N VAL A 291 16.01 -16.67 18.96
CA VAL A 291 16.04 -17.41 17.69
C VAL A 291 16.65 -18.78 17.88
N GLU A 292 17.80 -18.84 18.55
CA GLU A 292 18.56 -20.09 18.74
C GLU A 292 17.83 -21.09 19.63
N GLU A 293 17.10 -20.62 20.65
CA GLU A 293 16.28 -21.45 21.52
C GLU A 293 15.06 -22.00 20.78
N SER A 294 14.32 -21.15 20.06
CA SER A 294 13.18 -21.58 19.23
C SER A 294 13.61 -22.55 18.12
N ALA A 295 14.76 -22.30 17.48
CA ALA A 295 15.33 -23.19 16.46
C ALA A 295 16.03 -24.44 17.03
N GLY A 296 16.22 -24.52 18.35
CA GLY A 296 16.98 -25.60 19.00
C GLY A 296 18.45 -25.69 18.60
N SER A 297 19.04 -24.65 17.99
CA SER A 297 20.41 -24.66 17.50
C SER A 297 21.02 -23.26 17.29
N LYS A 298 22.35 -23.15 17.32
CA LYS A 298 23.11 -21.90 17.14
C LYS A 298 23.35 -21.56 15.67
N THR A 299 22.28 -21.33 14.93
CA THR A 299 22.30 -21.17 13.46
C THR A 299 21.67 -19.86 13.01
N ALA A 300 21.58 -18.86 13.88
CA ALA A 300 21.09 -17.53 13.48
C ALA A 300 21.99 -16.93 12.37
N ILE A 301 21.34 -16.34 11.36
CA ILE A 301 22.02 -15.83 10.15
C ILE A 301 22.89 -14.61 10.42
N SER A 302 22.68 -13.94 11.56
CA SER A 302 23.44 -12.77 12.00
C SER A 302 23.45 -12.71 13.52
N ALA A 303 24.51 -12.14 14.08
CA ALA A 303 24.59 -11.81 15.50
C ALA A 303 23.92 -10.45 15.83
N ASP A 304 23.55 -9.67 14.82
CA ASP A 304 22.84 -8.40 15.01
C ASP A 304 21.33 -8.62 15.03
N LYS A 305 20.70 -8.24 16.15
CA LYS A 305 19.26 -8.34 16.36
C LYS A 305 18.46 -7.63 15.27
N ALA A 306 18.85 -6.41 14.91
CA ALA A 306 18.09 -5.62 13.94
C ALA A 306 18.12 -6.29 12.56
N THR A 307 19.27 -6.80 12.13
CA THR A 307 19.42 -7.57 10.89
C THR A 307 18.49 -8.79 10.86
N VAL A 308 18.45 -9.58 11.93
CA VAL A 308 17.57 -10.76 12.02
C VAL A 308 16.09 -10.37 11.96
N LEU A 309 15.68 -9.38 12.74
CA LEU A 309 14.30 -8.90 12.74
C LEU A 309 13.89 -8.34 11.38
N MET A 310 14.75 -7.54 10.74
CA MET A 310 14.47 -7.03 9.41
C MET A 310 14.39 -8.14 8.37
N GLY A 311 15.24 -9.17 8.46
CA GLY A 311 15.14 -10.38 7.64
C GLY A 311 13.80 -11.09 7.79
N ARG A 312 13.27 -11.15 9.03
CA ARG A 312 11.96 -11.75 9.32
C ARG A 312 10.77 -10.85 8.95
N MET A 313 10.91 -9.54 9.03
CA MET A 313 9.76 -8.61 9.01
C MET A 313 9.64 -7.85 7.71
N ARG A 314 10.75 -7.49 7.06
CA ARG A 314 10.73 -6.50 5.96
C ARG A 314 11.57 -6.81 4.74
N TYR A 315 12.53 -7.73 4.80
CA TYR A 315 13.27 -8.20 3.63
C TYR A 315 12.65 -9.49 3.09
N PRO A 316 12.74 -9.72 1.77
CA PRO A 316 12.32 -11.00 1.19
C PRO A 316 13.28 -12.11 1.65
N SER A 317 12.79 -13.35 1.68
CA SER A 317 13.62 -14.53 1.95
C SER A 317 13.28 -15.65 1.00
N LEU A 318 14.27 -16.48 0.63
CA LEU A 318 14.08 -17.67 -0.19
C LEU A 318 14.39 -18.92 0.62
N SER A 319 13.53 -19.94 0.51
CA SER A 319 13.74 -21.24 1.17
C SER A 319 13.59 -22.37 0.16
N LEU A 320 14.53 -23.33 0.18
CA LEU A 320 14.47 -24.57 -0.60
C LEU A 320 13.81 -25.65 0.26
N HIS A 321 12.74 -26.26 -0.23
CA HIS A 321 11.88 -27.15 0.57
C HIS A 321 12.19 -28.63 0.34
N GLY A 322 12.57 -29.02 -0.88
CA GLY A 322 12.89 -30.41 -1.17
C GLY A 322 12.84 -30.76 -2.65
N ILE A 323 13.00 -32.05 -2.94
CA ILE A 323 13.01 -32.60 -4.29
C ILE A 323 12.07 -33.81 -4.35
N GLU A 324 11.01 -33.67 -5.15
CA GLU A 324 10.08 -34.75 -5.48
C GLU A 324 10.60 -35.55 -6.69
N GLY A 325 10.29 -36.85 -6.73
CA GLY A 325 10.67 -37.76 -7.83
C GLY A 325 12.07 -38.37 -7.69
N ALA A 326 12.86 -37.91 -6.72
CA ALA A 326 14.15 -38.50 -6.37
C ALA A 326 14.02 -39.60 -5.30
N PHE A 327 15.12 -40.31 -5.00
CA PHE A 327 15.17 -41.24 -3.88
C PHE A 327 15.32 -40.46 -2.55
N HIS A 328 14.31 -40.53 -1.69
CA HIS A 328 14.27 -39.87 -0.38
C HIS A 328 14.11 -40.85 0.80
N GLY A 329 14.05 -42.16 0.52
CA GLY A 329 13.93 -43.19 1.54
C GLY A 329 15.24 -43.49 2.26
N VAL A 330 15.17 -44.20 3.38
CA VAL A 330 16.36 -44.66 4.12
C VAL A 330 17.18 -45.63 3.27
N GLY A 331 18.51 -45.53 3.38
CA GLY A 331 19.45 -46.46 2.76
C GLY A 331 20.06 -45.92 1.47
N ALA A 332 20.36 -46.82 0.52
CA ALA A 332 21.02 -46.47 -0.73
C ALA A 332 20.25 -47.05 -1.93
N LYS A 333 20.03 -46.21 -2.95
CA LYS A 333 19.46 -46.62 -4.24
C LYS A 333 20.31 -46.07 -5.37
N THR A 334 20.93 -46.95 -6.16
CA THR A 334 21.78 -46.58 -7.29
C THR A 334 20.95 -46.26 -8.54
N VAL A 335 20.26 -45.12 -8.51
CA VAL A 335 19.28 -44.71 -9.53
C VAL A 335 19.58 -43.31 -10.07
N ILE A 336 19.36 -43.11 -11.37
CA ILE A 336 19.22 -41.78 -12.00
C ILE A 336 17.72 -41.56 -12.21
N PRO A 337 17.09 -40.63 -11.46
CA PRO A 337 15.68 -40.33 -11.62
C PRO A 337 15.35 -39.79 -13.01
N ALA A 338 14.23 -40.23 -13.59
CA ALA A 338 13.78 -39.74 -14.90
C ALA A 338 13.22 -38.33 -14.85
N LYS A 339 12.53 -38.00 -13.76
CA LYS A 339 11.85 -36.73 -13.56
C LYS A 339 12.03 -36.32 -12.10
N VAL A 340 12.40 -35.06 -11.90
CA VAL A 340 12.57 -34.49 -10.56
C VAL A 340 11.95 -33.12 -10.51
N ALA A 341 11.42 -32.76 -9.35
CA ALA A 341 10.76 -31.48 -9.13
C ALA A 341 11.29 -30.84 -7.85
N GLY A 342 12.09 -29.78 -8.01
CA GLY A 342 12.60 -28.99 -6.88
C GLY A 342 11.57 -27.96 -6.44
N LYS A 343 11.28 -27.91 -5.15
CA LYS A 343 10.32 -26.97 -4.56
C LYS A 343 11.04 -25.88 -3.78
N PHE A 344 10.67 -24.63 -4.02
CA PHE A 344 11.16 -23.48 -3.26
C PHE A 344 10.10 -22.39 -3.21
N SER A 345 10.24 -21.46 -2.27
CA SER A 345 9.37 -20.28 -2.23
C SER A 345 10.15 -19.03 -1.87
N ILE A 346 9.57 -17.87 -2.22
CA ILE A 346 10.05 -16.56 -1.81
C ILE A 346 8.95 -15.88 -0.98
N ARG A 347 9.30 -15.48 0.24
CA ARG A 347 8.46 -14.59 1.05
C ARG A 347 8.61 -13.17 0.52
N LEU A 348 7.48 -12.53 0.20
CA LEU A 348 7.41 -11.22 -0.45
C LEU A 348 7.19 -10.11 0.58
N VAL A 349 7.69 -8.92 0.30
CA VAL A 349 7.55 -7.73 1.16
C VAL A 349 7.15 -6.52 0.32
N PRO A 350 6.44 -5.51 0.87
CA PRO A 350 6.10 -4.33 0.08
C PRO A 350 7.35 -3.67 -0.52
N PRO A 351 7.32 -3.21 -1.80
CA PRO A 351 6.18 -3.16 -2.73
C PRO A 351 6.10 -4.36 -3.70
N GLN A 352 6.73 -5.49 -3.38
CA GLN A 352 6.74 -6.69 -4.19
C GLN A 352 5.36 -7.34 -4.24
N THR A 353 5.00 -7.88 -5.40
CA THR A 353 3.79 -8.67 -5.61
C THR A 353 4.13 -9.87 -6.50
N PRO A 354 3.34 -10.96 -6.47
CA PRO A 354 3.58 -12.12 -7.34
C PRO A 354 3.71 -11.71 -8.81
N GLU A 355 2.86 -10.79 -9.29
CA GLU A 355 2.84 -10.34 -10.69
C GLU A 355 4.15 -9.66 -11.12
N LYS A 356 4.88 -9.03 -10.18
CA LYS A 356 6.16 -8.36 -10.44
C LYS A 356 7.36 -9.30 -10.27
N VAL A 357 7.27 -10.24 -9.33
CA VAL A 357 8.41 -11.09 -8.92
C VAL A 357 8.48 -12.37 -9.75
N ASP A 358 7.35 -12.99 -10.06
CA ASP A 358 7.31 -14.27 -10.79
C ASP A 358 8.01 -14.23 -12.15
N PRO A 359 7.88 -13.16 -12.98
CA PRO A 359 8.61 -13.07 -14.24
C PRO A 359 10.13 -13.05 -14.06
N LEU A 360 10.64 -12.43 -12.99
CA LEU A 360 12.07 -12.38 -12.70
C LEU A 360 12.61 -13.76 -12.35
N ILE A 361 11.87 -14.50 -11.52
CA ILE A 361 12.20 -15.88 -11.13
C ILE A 361 12.27 -16.78 -12.37
N LYS A 362 11.21 -16.76 -13.20
CA LYS A 362 11.13 -17.59 -14.42
C LYS A 362 12.28 -17.29 -15.36
N THR A 363 12.50 -16.01 -15.67
CA THR A 363 13.59 -15.57 -16.56
C THR A 363 14.96 -16.02 -16.05
N TYR A 364 15.20 -15.89 -14.73
CA TYR A 364 16.47 -16.29 -14.14
C TYR A 364 16.70 -17.80 -14.20
N ILE A 365 15.70 -18.61 -13.85
CA ILE A 365 15.79 -20.08 -13.90
C ILE A 365 16.03 -20.57 -15.33
N GLU A 366 15.29 -20.02 -16.31
CA GLU A 366 15.47 -20.34 -17.72
C GLU A 366 16.89 -20.00 -18.20
N ALA A 367 17.41 -18.84 -17.80
CA ALA A 367 18.77 -18.43 -18.13
C ALA A 367 19.83 -19.32 -17.47
N GLU A 368 19.68 -19.70 -16.19
CA GLU A 368 20.59 -20.63 -15.52
C GLU A 368 20.55 -22.03 -16.14
N PHE A 369 19.36 -22.53 -16.52
CA PHE A 369 19.22 -23.81 -17.19
C PHE A 369 19.88 -23.81 -18.58
N ALA A 370 19.70 -22.75 -19.36
CA ALA A 370 20.30 -22.62 -20.69
C ALA A 370 21.84 -22.70 -20.63
N LYS A 371 22.48 -22.16 -19.59
CA LYS A 371 23.93 -22.22 -19.38
C LYS A 371 24.46 -23.65 -19.20
N LEU A 372 23.60 -24.59 -18.78
CA LEU A 372 24.00 -25.98 -18.57
C LEU A 372 24.23 -26.74 -19.88
N ASN A 373 23.68 -26.25 -21.01
CA ASN A 373 23.67 -26.96 -22.31
C ASN A 373 23.13 -28.39 -22.19
N SER A 374 22.18 -28.60 -21.27
CA SER A 374 21.53 -29.89 -21.05
C SER A 374 20.55 -30.22 -22.18
N LYS A 375 20.31 -31.51 -22.39
CA LYS A 375 19.27 -32.02 -23.30
C LYS A 375 17.96 -32.34 -22.58
N ASN A 376 17.92 -32.15 -21.26
CA ASN A 376 16.72 -32.33 -20.46
C ASN A 376 15.70 -31.23 -20.75
N THR A 377 14.45 -31.47 -20.36
CA THR A 377 13.35 -30.51 -20.48
C THR A 377 13.11 -29.84 -19.14
N LEU A 378 13.02 -28.51 -19.14
CA LEU A 378 12.66 -27.69 -17.98
C LEU A 378 11.18 -27.29 -18.07
N ILE A 379 10.44 -27.40 -16.96
CA ILE A 379 9.09 -26.86 -16.81
C ILE A 379 9.01 -26.15 -15.45
N ILE A 380 8.64 -24.87 -15.45
CA ILE A 380 8.50 -24.05 -14.24
C ILE A 380 7.02 -23.85 -13.96
N GLU A 381 6.56 -24.30 -12.80
CA GLU A 381 5.19 -24.12 -12.31
C GLU A 381 5.20 -23.16 -11.12
N ASN A 382 4.26 -22.20 -11.10
CA ASN A 382 3.91 -21.48 -9.88
C ASN A 382 2.71 -22.21 -9.26
N LEU A 383 2.84 -22.62 -7.99
CA LEU A 383 1.82 -23.36 -7.26
C LEU A 383 0.87 -22.44 -6.48
N HIS A 384 1.37 -21.34 -5.91
CA HIS A 384 0.59 -20.44 -5.07
C HIS A 384 1.27 -19.06 -4.98
N GLY A 385 0.47 -18.01 -4.88
CA GLY A 385 0.94 -16.63 -4.73
C GLY A 385 0.02 -15.79 -3.85
N GLY A 386 0.60 -15.11 -2.87
CA GLY A 386 -0.09 -14.18 -1.97
C GLY A 386 0.66 -12.86 -1.87
N LYS A 387 -0.07 -11.74 -1.86
CA LYS A 387 0.53 -10.41 -1.71
C LYS A 387 0.88 -10.13 -0.23
N PRO A 388 1.91 -9.31 0.05
CA PRO A 388 2.17 -8.86 1.42
C PRO A 388 1.05 -7.93 1.91
N TRP A 389 0.86 -7.91 3.23
CA TRP A 389 -0.13 -7.06 3.91
C TRP A 389 0.57 -6.22 4.98
N VAL A 390 0.21 -4.94 5.07
CA VAL A 390 0.66 -4.01 6.14
C VAL A 390 -0.49 -3.05 6.45
N GLU A 391 -0.74 -2.83 7.74
CA GLU A 391 -1.89 -2.10 8.23
C GLU A 391 -1.51 -0.85 9.03
N ASN A 392 -2.45 0.10 9.13
CA ASN A 392 -2.33 1.28 9.96
C ASN A 392 -2.59 0.98 11.45
N VAL A 393 -1.51 0.91 12.24
CA VAL A 393 -1.54 0.68 13.69
C VAL A 393 -2.17 1.81 14.51
N LYS A 394 -2.46 2.97 13.93
CA LYS A 394 -3.13 4.10 14.63
C LYS A 394 -4.65 3.93 14.68
N HIS A 395 -5.21 2.91 14.05
CA HIS A 395 -6.66 2.68 14.04
C HIS A 395 -7.17 2.25 15.43
N TRP A 396 -8.41 2.62 15.78
CA TRP A 396 -9.01 2.32 17.10
C TRP A 396 -9.05 0.82 17.41
N ASN A 397 -9.06 -0.03 16.38
CA ASN A 397 -9.01 -1.49 16.51
C ASN A 397 -7.69 -1.95 17.17
N TYR A 398 -6.56 -1.36 16.77
CA TYR A 398 -5.26 -1.61 17.38
C TYR A 398 -5.17 -1.01 18.78
N GLU A 399 -5.71 0.19 19.01
CA GLU A 399 -5.78 0.76 20.36
C GLU A 399 -6.59 -0.13 21.33
N ALA A 400 -7.69 -0.72 20.86
CA ALA A 400 -8.50 -1.66 21.64
C ALA A 400 -7.70 -2.93 21.98
N ALA A 401 -6.97 -3.49 21.01
CA ALA A 401 -6.11 -4.64 21.23
C ALA A 401 -4.96 -4.34 22.20
N ILE A 402 -4.33 -3.17 22.10
CA ILE A 402 -3.26 -2.73 23.02
C ILE A 402 -3.82 -2.67 24.45
N LYS A 403 -4.96 -1.99 24.66
CA LYS A 403 -5.60 -1.87 25.98
C LYS A 403 -6.02 -3.22 26.55
N ALA A 404 -6.55 -4.11 25.71
CA ALA A 404 -6.93 -5.45 26.13
C ALA A 404 -5.72 -6.28 26.55
N THR A 405 -4.62 -6.17 25.80
CA THR A 405 -3.36 -6.85 26.10
C THR A 405 -2.76 -6.33 27.42
N GLU A 406 -2.73 -5.02 27.62
CA GLU A 406 -2.30 -4.41 28.89
C GLU A 406 -3.21 -4.79 30.06
N ALA A 407 -4.52 -4.93 29.82
CA ALA A 407 -5.48 -5.32 30.84
C ALA A 407 -5.28 -6.78 31.30
N VAL A 408 -4.93 -7.69 30.39
CA VAL A 408 -4.72 -9.11 30.71
C VAL A 408 -3.30 -9.36 31.20
N TYR A 409 -2.30 -9.00 30.40
CA TYR A 409 -0.89 -9.34 30.64
C TYR A 409 -0.14 -8.32 31.49
N LYS A 410 -0.74 -7.17 31.80
CA LYS A 410 -0.11 -6.08 32.57
C LYS A 410 1.19 -5.55 31.93
N GLN A 411 1.30 -5.72 30.62
CA GLN A 411 2.45 -5.34 29.81
C GLN A 411 1.96 -4.72 28.50
N THR A 412 2.63 -3.66 28.05
CA THR A 412 2.40 -3.07 26.72
C THR A 412 2.91 -4.04 25.65
N PRO A 413 2.10 -4.43 24.66
CA PRO A 413 2.53 -5.33 23.60
C PRO A 413 3.53 -4.67 22.64
N ASP A 414 4.39 -5.50 22.06
CA ASP A 414 5.19 -5.10 20.91
C ASP A 414 4.32 -5.08 19.64
N LEU A 415 4.45 -4.03 18.83
CA LEU A 415 3.86 -3.98 17.49
C LEU A 415 4.81 -4.65 16.51
N THR A 416 4.39 -5.76 15.92
CA THR A 416 5.25 -6.62 15.12
C THR A 416 4.73 -6.80 13.70
N ARG A 417 5.64 -7.10 12.78
CA ARG A 417 5.31 -7.76 11.52
C ARG A 417 5.71 -9.23 11.64
N GLU A 418 5.04 -10.08 10.90
CA GLU A 418 5.26 -11.52 10.95
C GLU A 418 5.94 -12.05 9.69
N GLY A 419 6.59 -13.19 9.87
CA GLY A 419 7.34 -13.85 8.81
C GLY A 419 6.51 -14.72 7.88
N GLY A 420 5.39 -15.20 8.40
CA GLY A 420 4.40 -16.00 7.68
C GLY A 420 3.56 -15.18 6.71
N SER A 421 2.56 -15.85 6.16
CA SER A 421 1.57 -15.29 5.24
C SER A 421 0.22 -15.88 5.62
N ILE A 422 -0.79 -15.02 5.70
CA ILE A 422 -2.21 -15.40 5.86
C ILE A 422 -2.92 -14.67 4.72
N PRO A 423 -3.07 -15.29 3.53
CA PRO A 423 -3.46 -14.61 2.30
C PRO A 423 -4.75 -13.79 2.42
N VAL A 424 -5.72 -14.31 3.17
CA VAL A 424 -7.05 -13.70 3.34
C VAL A 424 -7.01 -12.31 3.99
N THR A 425 -5.93 -11.98 4.72
CA THR A 425 -5.79 -10.66 5.38
C THR A 425 -5.94 -9.51 4.40
N LEU A 426 -5.30 -9.62 3.23
CA LEU A 426 -5.42 -8.62 2.19
C LEU A 426 -6.79 -8.66 1.53
N THR A 427 -7.35 -9.85 1.26
CA THR A 427 -8.69 -10.01 0.68
C THR A 427 -9.75 -9.32 1.53
N PHE A 428 -9.72 -9.49 2.85
CA PHE A 428 -10.61 -8.77 3.76
C PHE A 428 -10.38 -7.26 3.73
N ALA A 429 -9.12 -6.81 3.82
CA ALA A 429 -8.80 -5.39 3.79
C ALA A 429 -9.26 -4.70 2.49
N GLU A 430 -9.04 -5.33 1.33
CA GLU A 430 -9.41 -4.78 0.02
C GLU A 430 -10.92 -4.88 -0.25
N SER A 431 -11.54 -6.02 0.07
CA SER A 431 -12.96 -6.26 -0.21
C SER A 431 -13.85 -5.45 0.74
N LEU A 432 -13.62 -5.57 2.05
CA LEU A 432 -14.46 -4.95 3.07
C LEU A 432 -14.09 -3.49 3.34
N LYS A 433 -12.85 -3.09 3.02
CA LYS A 433 -12.33 -1.73 3.27
C LYS A 433 -12.39 -1.33 4.74
N VAL A 434 -12.14 -2.29 5.61
CA VAL A 434 -12.05 -2.12 7.06
C VAL A 434 -10.65 -2.48 7.53
N ASN A 435 -10.31 -2.05 8.75
CA ASN A 435 -9.03 -2.38 9.36
C ASN A 435 -8.98 -3.85 9.79
N VAL A 436 -7.85 -4.50 9.50
CA VAL A 436 -7.57 -5.90 9.87
C VAL A 436 -6.53 -5.94 10.99
N LEU A 437 -6.73 -6.76 12.01
CA LEU A 437 -5.83 -6.92 13.14
C LEU A 437 -5.47 -8.39 13.29
N LEU A 438 -4.18 -8.66 13.58
CA LEU A 438 -3.74 -9.96 14.09
C LEU A 438 -3.42 -9.87 15.58
N LEU A 439 -4.12 -10.68 16.37
CA LEU A 439 -4.04 -10.74 17.83
C LEU A 439 -3.53 -12.11 18.28
N PRO A 440 -2.19 -12.31 18.39
CA PRO A 440 -1.59 -13.61 18.61
C PRO A 440 -1.92 -14.20 19.99
N MET A 441 -2.31 -15.47 19.99
CA MET A 441 -2.45 -16.28 21.20
C MET A 441 -1.17 -17.07 21.50
N GLY A 442 -0.54 -17.64 20.47
CA GLY A 442 0.65 -18.49 20.62
C GLY A 442 1.94 -17.72 20.91
N ARG A 443 3.01 -18.45 21.25
CA ARG A 443 4.38 -17.95 21.47
C ARG A 443 5.30 -18.26 20.30
N GLY A 444 6.42 -17.55 20.21
CA GLY A 444 7.41 -17.72 19.15
C GLY A 444 8.17 -19.06 19.14
N ASP A 445 7.90 -19.95 20.10
CA ASP A 445 8.48 -21.29 20.24
C ASP A 445 7.40 -22.40 20.20
N ASP A 446 6.20 -22.09 19.73
CA ASP A 446 5.08 -23.05 19.68
C ASP A 446 5.23 -24.11 18.60
N GLY A 447 6.16 -23.93 17.64
CA GLY A 447 6.54 -24.99 16.71
C GLY A 447 5.47 -25.32 15.68
N ALA A 448 4.66 -24.34 15.28
CA ALA A 448 3.75 -24.47 14.15
C ALA A 448 4.48 -25.02 12.92
N HIS A 449 3.81 -25.93 12.20
CA HIS A 449 4.34 -26.66 11.04
C HIS A 449 5.54 -27.57 11.33
N SER A 450 5.93 -27.72 12.61
CA SER A 450 7.04 -28.56 13.06
C SER A 450 6.54 -29.77 13.86
N THR A 451 7.48 -30.56 14.39
CA THR A 451 7.24 -31.58 15.40
C THR A 451 7.02 -30.94 16.77
N ASN A 452 6.27 -31.63 17.63
CA ASN A 452 6.00 -31.20 19.01
C ASN A 452 5.38 -29.81 19.11
N GLU A 453 4.52 -29.46 18.15
CA GLU A 453 3.71 -28.24 18.20
C GLU A 453 2.98 -28.19 19.55
N LYS A 454 2.98 -27.03 20.19
CA LYS A 454 2.33 -26.80 21.46
C LYS A 454 1.55 -25.50 21.50
N LEU A 455 0.63 -25.41 22.45
CA LEU A 455 0.14 -24.16 23.00
C LEU A 455 0.32 -24.17 24.52
N ASP A 456 0.99 -23.18 25.11
CA ASP A 456 1.09 -23.08 26.56
C ASP A 456 -0.30 -22.92 27.20
N ARG A 457 -0.58 -23.66 28.29
CA ARG A 457 -1.85 -23.51 29.03
C ARG A 457 -2.11 -22.06 29.42
N SER A 458 -1.08 -21.32 29.85
CA SER A 458 -1.22 -19.90 30.16
C SER A 458 -1.69 -19.10 28.94
N ASN A 459 -1.15 -19.38 27.76
CA ASN A 459 -1.50 -18.68 26.53
C ASN A 459 -2.91 -19.02 26.05
N PHE A 460 -3.34 -20.28 26.18
CA PHE A 460 -4.71 -20.66 25.84
C PHE A 460 -5.76 -19.99 26.75
N ILE A 461 -5.52 -20.00 28.06
CA ILE A 461 -6.46 -19.45 29.06
C ILE A 461 -6.44 -17.92 29.09
N GLU A 462 -5.26 -17.30 29.22
CA GLU A 462 -5.13 -15.84 29.17
C GLU A 462 -5.43 -15.29 27.77
N GLY A 463 -5.15 -16.05 26.71
CA GLY A 463 -5.58 -15.74 25.35
C GLY A 463 -7.10 -15.68 25.23
N THR A 464 -7.83 -16.64 25.80
CA THR A 464 -9.31 -16.58 25.85
C THR A 464 -9.79 -15.30 26.54
N LYS A 465 -9.15 -14.90 27.65
CA LYS A 465 -9.46 -13.62 28.34
C LYS A 465 -9.09 -12.41 27.47
N LEU A 466 -7.97 -12.45 26.76
CA LEU A 466 -7.53 -11.40 25.84
C LEU A 466 -8.54 -11.19 24.72
N LEU A 467 -8.93 -12.27 24.02
CA LEU A 467 -9.90 -12.21 22.92
C LEU A 467 -11.24 -11.60 23.39
N GLY A 468 -11.75 -12.03 24.54
CA GLY A 468 -12.96 -11.46 25.12
C GLY A 468 -12.80 -9.99 25.54
N THR A 469 -11.70 -9.67 26.24
CA THR A 469 -11.41 -8.31 26.70
C THR A 469 -11.23 -7.35 25.53
N TYR A 470 -10.64 -7.81 24.43
CA TYR A 470 -10.53 -7.07 23.18
C TYR A 470 -11.91 -6.62 22.68
N LEU A 471 -12.91 -7.50 22.68
CA LEU A 471 -14.27 -7.12 22.23
C LEU A 471 -14.92 -6.06 23.13
N TYR A 472 -14.66 -6.10 24.45
CA TYR A 472 -15.09 -5.03 25.36
C TYR A 472 -14.36 -3.69 25.14
N GLU A 473 -13.09 -3.74 24.75
CA GLU A 473 -12.35 -2.55 24.36
C GLU A 473 -12.77 -2.03 22.98
N VAL A 474 -13.15 -2.89 22.03
CA VAL A 474 -13.77 -2.49 20.75
C VAL A 474 -15.11 -1.77 20.98
N ALA A 475 -15.95 -2.29 21.88
CA ALA A 475 -17.21 -1.66 22.21
C ALA A 475 -17.03 -0.26 22.83
N ALA A 476 -16.00 -0.11 23.67
CA ALA A 476 -15.71 1.15 24.36
C ALA A 476 -14.83 2.11 23.57
N ALA A 477 -14.09 1.61 22.59
CA ALA A 477 -13.38 2.42 21.64
C ALA A 477 -14.45 3.35 21.07
N LYS A 478 -14.28 4.65 21.34
CA LYS A 478 -14.95 5.61 20.49
C LYS A 478 -14.49 5.22 19.11
N ALA A 479 -15.43 4.97 18.20
CA ALA A 479 -15.08 5.26 16.83
C ALA A 479 -14.63 6.72 16.91
N ALA A 480 -13.31 6.95 16.99
CA ALA A 480 -12.75 8.00 16.18
C ALA A 480 -13.44 7.75 14.85
N THR A 481 -14.32 8.67 14.47
CA THR A 481 -14.97 8.64 13.18
C THR A 481 -13.84 8.65 12.17
N TYR A 482 -13.27 7.49 11.89
CA TYR A 482 -12.48 7.21 10.73
C TYR A 482 -13.51 7.08 9.62
N SER A 483 -14.12 8.20 9.25
CA SER A 483 -14.29 8.50 7.84
C SER A 483 -12.86 8.41 7.28
N GLY A 484 -12.49 7.21 6.81
CA GLY A 484 -11.14 6.73 6.47
C GLY A 484 -10.53 7.41 5.25
N ASP A 485 -10.61 8.73 5.23
CA ASP A 485 -9.98 9.59 4.28
C ASP A 485 -9.71 10.92 5.00
N PRO A 486 -8.45 11.24 5.29
CA PRO A 486 -8.07 12.55 5.80
C PRO A 486 -8.68 13.68 4.99
N LEU A 487 -8.89 13.51 3.67
CA LEU A 487 -9.52 14.51 2.81
C LEU A 487 -11.03 14.64 3.03
N VAL A 488 -11.72 13.55 3.43
CA VAL A 488 -13.14 13.63 3.80
C VAL A 488 -13.28 14.34 5.14
N GLN A 489 -12.40 14.05 6.10
CA GLN A 489 -12.38 14.74 7.38
C GLN A 489 -12.03 16.22 7.20
N ILE A 490 -10.97 16.53 6.45
CA ILE A 490 -10.61 17.92 6.09
C ILE A 490 -11.78 18.59 5.36
N GLY A 491 -12.43 17.91 4.42
CA GLY A 491 -13.59 18.45 3.72
C GLY A 491 -14.77 18.77 4.66
N GLN A 492 -14.99 17.94 5.67
CA GLN A 492 -16.01 18.17 6.71
C GLN A 492 -15.61 19.30 7.66
N GLU A 493 -14.34 19.36 8.08
CA GLU A 493 -13.78 20.43 8.92
C GLU A 493 -13.85 21.78 8.20
N VAL A 494 -13.35 21.86 6.96
CA VAL A 494 -13.41 23.04 6.11
C VAL A 494 -14.86 23.49 5.90
N ARG A 495 -15.79 22.56 5.67
CA ARG A 495 -17.22 22.89 5.58
C ARG A 495 -17.77 23.45 6.89
N ASN A 496 -17.36 22.91 8.03
CA ASN A 496 -17.83 23.35 9.34
C ASN A 496 -17.31 24.75 9.69
N GLU A 497 -16.11 25.08 9.22
CA GLU A 497 -15.54 26.42 9.32
C GLU A 497 -16.15 27.41 8.32
N SER A 498 -16.43 26.94 7.09
CA SER A 498 -16.86 27.79 5.96
C SER A 498 -17.97 27.13 5.13
N ARG A 499 -19.12 27.81 5.05
CA ARG A 499 -20.27 27.35 4.24
C ARG A 499 -20.10 27.54 2.74
N VAL A 500 -19.30 28.54 2.34
CA VAL A 500 -19.04 28.90 0.94
C VAL A 500 -17.53 28.99 0.75
N LEU A 501 -16.98 28.23 -0.19
CA LEU A 501 -15.59 28.28 -0.59
C LEU A 501 -15.48 28.93 -1.96
N CYS A 502 -14.71 30.02 -2.04
CA CYS A 502 -14.48 30.77 -3.26
C CYS A 502 -13.06 30.52 -3.77
N PHE A 503 -12.92 29.98 -4.98
CA PHE A 503 -11.65 29.77 -5.66
C PHE A 503 -11.51 30.76 -6.81
N ASP A 504 -10.38 31.45 -6.86
CA ASP A 504 -10.03 32.27 -8.02
C ASP A 504 -9.07 31.46 -8.92
N GLU A 505 -9.29 31.49 -10.23
CA GLU A 505 -8.52 30.80 -11.27
C GLU A 505 -8.30 29.28 -11.05
N PHE A 506 -9.37 28.52 -10.78
CA PHE A 506 -9.33 27.07 -10.59
C PHE A 506 -8.72 26.33 -11.79
N GLN A 507 -7.58 25.67 -11.56
CA GLN A 507 -6.78 24.93 -12.55
C GLN A 507 -6.22 23.65 -11.92
N VAL A 508 -6.01 22.62 -12.74
CA VAL A 508 -5.44 21.33 -12.32
C VAL A 508 -4.29 20.98 -13.25
N THR A 509 -3.10 20.74 -12.69
CA THR A 509 -1.86 20.52 -13.44
C THR A 509 -1.20 19.17 -13.20
N ASP A 510 -1.57 18.44 -12.13
CA ASP A 510 -1.01 17.14 -11.77
C ASP A 510 -2.10 16.06 -11.65
N ILE A 511 -1.71 14.80 -11.91
CA ILE A 511 -2.55 13.61 -11.77
C ILE A 511 -2.83 13.27 -10.29
N ALA A 512 -1.90 13.54 -9.38
CA ALA A 512 -2.10 13.30 -7.95
C ALA A 512 -3.24 14.17 -7.39
N ASP A 513 -3.38 15.40 -7.90
CA ASP A 513 -4.42 16.34 -7.52
C ASP A 513 -5.82 15.82 -7.92
N ALA A 514 -5.95 15.13 -9.05
CA ALA A 514 -7.23 14.63 -9.54
C ALA A 514 -7.94 13.70 -8.55
N MET A 515 -7.20 12.78 -7.92
CA MET A 515 -7.73 11.82 -6.96
C MET A 515 -8.07 12.49 -5.63
N ILE A 516 -7.33 13.53 -5.25
CA ILE A 516 -7.51 14.30 -4.02
C ILE A 516 -8.74 15.21 -4.14
N LEU A 517 -8.84 15.97 -5.24
CA LEU A 517 -9.88 16.97 -5.48
C LEU A 517 -11.28 16.34 -5.48
N LYS A 518 -11.44 15.20 -6.16
CA LYS A 518 -12.72 14.49 -6.18
C LYS A 518 -13.21 14.14 -4.78
N ARG A 519 -12.32 13.59 -3.96
CA ARG A 519 -12.64 13.11 -2.61
C ARG A 519 -12.91 14.27 -1.66
N LEU A 520 -12.06 15.31 -1.71
CA LEU A 520 -12.19 16.51 -0.89
C LEU A 520 -13.47 17.29 -1.20
N PHE A 521 -13.72 17.63 -2.47
CA PHE A 521 -14.92 18.38 -2.85
C PHE A 521 -16.19 17.54 -2.75
N GLY A 522 -16.09 16.22 -3.03
CA GLY A 522 -17.16 15.28 -2.73
C GLY A 522 -17.59 15.35 -1.26
N ALA A 523 -16.65 15.38 -0.32
CA ALA A 523 -16.94 15.51 1.10
C ALA A 523 -17.57 16.87 1.46
N ILE A 524 -17.08 17.96 0.87
CA ILE A 524 -17.61 19.31 1.08
C ILE A 524 -19.06 19.40 0.59
N TRP A 525 -19.35 18.97 -0.65
CA TRP A 525 -20.71 19.00 -1.21
C TRP A 525 -21.67 18.07 -0.49
N ASN A 526 -21.24 16.84 -0.16
CA ASN A 526 -22.09 15.89 0.58
C ASN A 526 -22.41 16.38 2.01
N SER A 527 -21.57 17.24 2.56
CA SER A 527 -21.81 17.92 3.85
C SER A 527 -22.62 19.22 3.70
N GLY A 528 -23.03 19.59 2.48
CA GLY A 528 -23.82 20.78 2.19
C GLY A 528 -23.02 22.09 2.08
N GLY A 529 -21.72 22.01 1.79
CA GLY A 529 -20.89 23.18 1.45
C GLY A 529 -21.12 23.64 0.00
N VAL A 530 -20.90 24.93 -0.25
CA VAL A 530 -21.04 25.55 -1.58
C VAL A 530 -19.67 25.92 -2.12
N MET A 531 -19.41 25.62 -3.41
CA MET A 531 -18.21 26.05 -4.13
C MET A 531 -18.57 27.13 -5.15
N VAL A 532 -17.78 28.20 -5.18
CA VAL A 532 -17.78 29.21 -6.23
C VAL A 532 -16.37 29.25 -6.81
N ALA A 533 -16.22 29.09 -8.12
CA ALA A 533 -14.90 29.13 -8.75
C ALA A 533 -14.90 29.95 -10.03
N THR A 534 -13.86 30.76 -10.24
CA THR A 534 -13.53 31.31 -11.55
C THR A 534 -12.51 30.40 -12.23
N SER A 535 -12.58 30.22 -13.55
CA SER A 535 -11.57 29.47 -14.30
C SER A 535 -11.41 30.02 -15.71
N ASN A 536 -10.17 30.01 -16.20
CA ASN A 536 -9.85 30.36 -17.59
C ASN A 536 -10.13 29.21 -18.56
N ARG A 537 -10.50 28.03 -18.06
CA ARG A 537 -10.86 26.86 -18.86
C ARG A 537 -12.29 26.44 -18.52
N HIS A 538 -13.01 25.99 -19.54
CA HIS A 538 -14.27 25.28 -19.32
C HIS A 538 -13.99 24.00 -18.52
N PRO A 539 -14.87 23.56 -17.60
CA PRO A 539 -14.62 22.36 -16.77
C PRO A 539 -14.22 21.11 -17.55
N THR A 540 -14.82 20.88 -18.73
CA THR A 540 -14.46 19.75 -19.62
C THR A 540 -13.02 19.79 -20.12
N ASN A 541 -12.41 20.98 -20.14
CA ASN A 541 -11.08 21.24 -20.66
C ASN A 541 -10.07 21.39 -19.52
N LEU A 542 -10.47 21.15 -18.26
CA LEU A 542 -9.55 21.01 -17.15
C LEU A 542 -8.72 19.73 -17.33
N TYR A 543 -7.41 19.84 -17.14
CA TYR A 543 -6.46 18.74 -17.30
C TYR A 543 -6.54 18.02 -18.67
N GLU A 544 -6.85 18.76 -19.73
CA GLU A 544 -6.94 18.23 -21.09
C GLU A 544 -5.59 17.68 -21.55
N ARG A 545 -5.57 16.41 -22.02
CA ARG A 545 -4.35 15.65 -22.40
C ARG A 545 -3.36 15.37 -21.26
N GLY A 546 -3.78 15.46 -20.00
CA GLY A 546 -2.98 15.06 -18.84
C GLY A 546 -2.73 13.54 -18.78
N LEU A 547 -1.63 13.13 -18.13
CA LEU A 547 -1.34 11.72 -17.85
C LEU A 547 -2.51 11.10 -17.04
N ASN A 548 -2.94 9.89 -17.41
CA ASN A 548 -4.14 9.20 -16.91
C ASN A 548 -5.38 10.09 -16.69
N ARG A 549 -5.66 11.03 -17.62
CA ARG A 549 -6.86 11.89 -17.60
C ARG A 549 -8.17 11.12 -17.37
N SER A 550 -8.25 9.86 -17.77
CA SER A 550 -9.39 8.97 -17.50
C SER A 550 -9.76 8.90 -16.01
N LEU A 551 -8.79 9.01 -15.10
CA LEU A 551 -9.03 9.05 -13.64
C LEU A 551 -9.62 10.38 -13.16
N PHE A 552 -9.43 11.47 -13.92
CA PHE A 552 -9.95 12.81 -13.60
C PHE A 552 -11.35 13.08 -14.20
N ILE A 553 -11.72 12.37 -15.27
CA ILE A 553 -13.04 12.51 -15.92
C ILE A 553 -14.19 12.45 -14.91
N PRO A 554 -14.24 11.52 -13.93
CA PRO A 554 -15.32 11.48 -12.96
C PRO A 554 -15.45 12.76 -12.10
N PHE A 555 -14.36 13.48 -11.84
CA PHE A 555 -14.45 14.76 -11.11
C PHE A 555 -14.96 15.90 -12.00
N ILE A 556 -14.64 15.88 -13.29
CA ILE A 556 -15.22 16.82 -14.26
C ILE A 556 -16.74 16.63 -14.31
N GLU A 557 -17.20 15.38 -14.33
CA GLU A 557 -18.64 15.05 -14.26
C GLU A 557 -19.27 15.59 -12.98
N ASP A 558 -18.63 15.41 -11.82
CA ASP A 558 -19.08 15.97 -10.55
C ASP A 558 -19.18 17.50 -10.60
N LEU A 559 -18.19 18.21 -11.15
CA LEU A 559 -18.22 19.67 -11.31
C LEU A 559 -19.39 20.12 -12.20
N GLN A 560 -19.64 19.41 -13.31
CA GLN A 560 -20.75 19.73 -14.21
C GLN A 560 -22.11 19.42 -13.60
N GLN A 561 -22.21 18.43 -12.71
CA GLN A 561 -23.45 18.06 -12.04
C GLN A 561 -23.74 18.95 -10.82
N LYS A 562 -22.71 19.35 -10.07
CA LYS A 562 -22.83 20.03 -8.77
C LYS A 562 -22.65 21.54 -8.85
N CYS A 563 -22.11 22.10 -9.93
CA CYS A 563 -21.89 23.54 -10.10
C CYS A 563 -22.59 24.09 -11.35
N ASP A 564 -23.16 25.29 -11.23
CA ASP A 564 -23.67 26.05 -12.37
C ASP A 564 -22.53 26.75 -13.12
N ILE A 565 -22.38 26.47 -14.41
CA ILE A 565 -21.28 26.99 -15.23
C ILE A 565 -21.70 28.28 -15.94
N TRP A 566 -21.05 29.40 -15.60
CA TRP A 566 -21.26 30.70 -16.22
C TRP A 566 -20.08 31.08 -17.10
N LYS A 567 -20.30 31.29 -18.40
CA LYS A 567 -19.26 31.76 -19.33
C LYS A 567 -19.19 33.28 -19.31
N LEU A 568 -18.10 33.83 -18.78
CA LEU A 568 -17.83 35.27 -18.76
C LEU A 568 -16.95 35.63 -19.97
N GLU A 569 -17.56 36.01 -21.10
CA GLU A 569 -16.83 36.50 -22.27
C GLU A 569 -16.70 38.04 -22.23
N GLY A 570 -15.49 38.55 -22.01
CA GLY A 570 -15.16 39.96 -22.20
C GLY A 570 -14.58 40.20 -23.60
N LYS A 571 -15.12 41.15 -24.36
CA LYS A 571 -14.55 41.58 -25.65
C LYS A 571 -13.25 42.39 -25.51
N GLN A 572 -12.85 42.74 -24.28
CA GLN A 572 -11.78 43.69 -24.00
C GLN A 572 -11.01 43.28 -22.73
N ASP A 573 -9.68 43.15 -22.82
CA ASP A 573 -8.80 42.91 -21.67
C ASP A 573 -8.47 44.25 -20.99
N TYR A 574 -9.14 44.53 -19.87
CA TYR A 574 -8.98 45.78 -19.13
C TYR A 574 -7.61 45.94 -18.45
N ARG A 575 -6.83 44.85 -18.29
CA ARG A 575 -5.47 44.91 -17.72
C ARG A 575 -4.48 45.56 -18.69
N MET A 576 -4.74 45.41 -19.99
CA MET A 576 -3.97 46.00 -21.08
C MET A 576 -4.49 47.39 -21.49
N SER A 577 -5.74 47.71 -21.17
CA SER A 577 -6.37 49.00 -21.53
C SER A 577 -6.24 50.09 -20.47
N ALA A 578 -5.53 49.84 -19.36
CA ALA A 578 -5.11 50.88 -18.42
C ALA A 578 -3.99 51.73 -19.08
N SER A 579 -4.48 52.75 -19.76
CA SER A 579 -3.85 53.69 -20.67
C SER A 579 -2.75 54.57 -20.05
N SER A 580 -1.82 55.01 -20.91
CA SER A 580 -0.97 56.21 -20.84
C SER A 580 0.35 56.21 -20.02
N ASP A 581 1.36 55.54 -20.57
CA ASP A 581 2.66 56.10 -21.02
C ASP A 581 3.45 57.21 -20.27
N ARG A 582 3.29 57.46 -18.95
CA ARG A 582 4.17 58.44 -18.27
C ARG A 582 4.86 58.10 -16.93
N GLU A 583 4.54 57.02 -16.22
CA GLU A 583 5.26 56.70 -14.95
C GLU A 583 5.36 55.19 -14.66
N ARG A 584 5.91 54.37 -15.58
CA ARG A 584 6.30 52.98 -15.24
C ARG A 584 7.76 52.92 -14.82
N GLN A 585 8.04 52.29 -13.68
CA GLN A 585 9.41 51.92 -13.32
C GLN A 585 9.86 50.74 -14.21
N PRO A 586 11.04 50.82 -14.85
CA PRO A 586 11.55 49.72 -15.66
C PRO A 586 11.87 48.53 -14.75
N VAL A 587 11.12 47.44 -14.92
CA VAL A 587 11.30 46.15 -14.24
C VAL A 587 12.04 45.12 -15.10
N PHE A 588 12.36 45.49 -16.35
CA PHE A 588 13.15 44.70 -17.27
C PHE A 588 14.23 45.56 -17.92
N PHE A 589 15.47 45.08 -17.87
CA PHE A 589 16.65 45.74 -18.43
C PHE A 589 17.35 44.78 -19.39
N THR A 590 17.85 45.33 -20.50
CA THR A 590 18.83 44.65 -21.38
C THR A 590 20.21 45.30 -21.30
N GLU A 591 20.32 46.44 -20.60
CA GLU A 591 21.56 47.20 -20.42
C GLU A 591 22.07 47.06 -18.97
N PRO A 592 23.19 46.33 -18.73
CA PRO A 592 23.72 46.10 -17.39
C PRO A 592 23.95 47.38 -16.58
N LYS A 593 24.48 48.44 -17.21
CA LYS A 593 24.74 49.74 -16.54
C LYS A 593 23.47 50.38 -15.97
N LYS A 594 22.32 50.23 -16.66
CA LYS A 594 21.04 50.78 -16.18
C LYS A 594 20.46 49.94 -15.06
N PHE A 595 20.67 48.63 -15.11
CA PHE A 595 20.29 47.69 -14.06
C PHE A 595 21.11 47.90 -12.77
N GLU A 596 22.43 48.02 -12.87
CA GLU A 596 23.29 48.32 -11.72
C GLU A 596 22.94 49.67 -11.08
N LYS A 597 22.67 50.69 -11.91
CA LYS A 597 22.21 52.00 -11.42
C LYS A 597 20.87 51.91 -10.68
N SER A 598 19.94 51.05 -11.12
CA SER A 598 18.66 50.88 -10.43
C SER A 598 18.82 50.17 -9.08
N ILE A 599 19.74 49.21 -8.96
CA ILE A 599 20.12 48.61 -7.67
C ILE A 599 20.70 49.68 -6.73
N LEU A 600 21.61 50.52 -7.21
CA LEU A 600 22.24 51.57 -6.39
C LEU A 600 21.21 52.58 -5.87
N ILE A 601 20.22 52.92 -6.69
CA ILE A 601 19.12 53.81 -6.31
C ILE A 601 18.24 53.16 -5.24
N ALA A 602 17.82 51.90 -5.45
CA ALA A 602 16.94 51.20 -4.52
C ALA A 602 17.61 50.98 -3.15
N THR A 603 18.90 50.63 -3.16
CA THR A 603 19.71 50.42 -1.95
C THR A 603 20.19 51.72 -1.29
N HIS A 604 19.90 52.90 -1.87
CA HIS A 604 20.42 54.19 -1.42
C HIS A 604 21.95 54.21 -1.26
N GLY A 605 22.67 53.46 -2.09
CA GLY A 605 24.12 53.32 -2.00
C GLY A 605 24.64 52.31 -0.97
N ALA A 606 23.77 51.56 -0.29
CA ALA A 606 24.19 50.48 0.61
C ALA A 606 24.79 49.29 -0.18
N HIS A 607 25.80 48.65 0.40
CA HIS A 607 26.37 47.43 -0.15
C HIS A 607 25.45 46.23 0.16
N LEU A 608 25.33 45.32 -0.81
CA LEU A 608 24.65 44.04 -0.62
C LEU A 608 25.58 43.10 0.14
N GLU A 609 25.10 42.55 1.25
CA GLU A 609 25.86 41.63 2.11
C GLU A 609 25.24 40.23 2.07
N PRO A 610 26.03 39.15 2.25
CA PRO A 610 25.49 37.81 2.39
C PRO A 610 24.53 37.71 3.59
N ARG A 611 23.34 37.18 3.34
CA ARG A 611 22.28 36.96 4.32
C ARG A 611 21.68 35.58 4.14
N THR A 612 21.22 35.00 5.24
CA THR A 612 20.53 33.71 5.26
C THR A 612 19.06 33.92 5.58
N ILE A 613 18.19 33.44 4.69
CA ILE A 613 16.74 33.45 4.86
C ILE A 613 16.32 32.04 5.31
N PRO A 614 15.69 31.89 6.50
CA PRO A 614 15.22 30.59 6.97
C PRO A 614 14.04 30.10 6.12
N VAL A 615 14.07 28.82 5.80
CA VAL A 615 13.01 28.09 5.08
C VAL A 615 12.46 26.99 6.00
N MET A 616 11.27 26.48 5.71
CA MET A 616 10.65 25.38 6.47
C MET A 616 11.59 24.15 6.56
N MET A 617 11.40 23.33 7.59
CA MET A 617 12.18 22.10 7.83
C MET A 617 13.70 22.33 8.00
N SER A 618 14.08 23.43 8.67
CA SER A 618 15.47 23.76 9.02
C SER A 618 16.39 23.97 7.81
N ARG A 619 15.84 24.30 6.65
CA ARG A 619 16.58 24.61 5.43
C ARG A 619 16.91 26.12 5.37
N GLU A 620 18.01 26.48 4.74
CA GLU A 620 18.51 27.87 4.70
C GLU A 620 18.82 28.34 3.27
N LEU A 621 18.27 29.50 2.89
CA LEU A 621 18.50 30.12 1.59
C LEU A 621 19.52 31.27 1.72
N HIS A 622 20.64 31.17 1.01
CA HIS A 622 21.73 32.14 1.05
C HIS A 622 21.60 33.13 -0.11
N VAL A 623 21.51 34.43 0.20
CA VAL A 623 21.34 35.51 -0.79
C VAL A 623 22.21 36.73 -0.46
N ASN A 624 22.46 37.60 -1.44
CA ASN A 624 23.06 38.92 -1.17
C ASN A 624 21.93 39.95 -1.03
N ALA A 625 21.88 40.64 0.10
CA ALA A 625 20.78 41.54 0.42
C ALA A 625 21.23 42.84 1.11
N ALA A 626 20.40 43.88 1.01
CA ALA A 626 20.50 45.11 1.79
C ALA A 626 19.15 45.43 2.43
N GLU A 627 19.15 45.97 3.65
CA GLU A 627 17.92 46.31 4.39
C GLU A 627 17.30 47.62 3.88
N THR A 628 15.98 47.65 3.75
CA THR A 628 15.23 48.89 3.48
C THR A 628 15.02 49.67 4.79
N ARG A 629 15.31 50.97 4.79
CA ARG A 629 15.21 51.82 5.99
C ARG A 629 13.77 52.09 6.48
N GLU A 630 12.76 51.79 5.67
CA GLU A 630 11.37 52.22 5.92
C GLU A 630 10.38 51.07 6.18
N SER A 631 10.73 49.80 5.92
CA SER A 631 9.78 48.67 6.02
C SER A 631 10.34 47.37 6.61
N GLY A 632 11.61 47.33 7.04
CA GLY A 632 12.23 46.11 7.61
C GLY A 632 12.41 44.97 6.61
N GLY A 633 12.23 45.23 5.33
CA GLY A 633 12.31 44.27 4.25
C GLY A 633 13.65 44.27 3.51
N LEU A 634 13.92 43.23 2.72
CA LEU A 634 15.20 43.09 2.02
C LEU A 634 15.10 43.52 0.55
N ILE A 635 16.16 44.16 0.06
CA ILE A 635 16.48 44.26 -1.37
C ILE A 635 17.47 43.15 -1.66
N VAL A 636 17.07 42.15 -2.44
CA VAL A 636 17.89 40.98 -2.76
C VAL A 636 18.40 41.08 -4.19
N HIS A 637 19.67 40.75 -4.41
CA HIS A 637 20.22 40.51 -5.74
C HIS A 637 20.67 39.05 -5.86
N SER A 638 20.18 38.36 -6.88
CA SER A 638 20.54 36.98 -7.18
C SER A 638 20.64 36.75 -8.69
N THR A 639 21.20 35.62 -9.09
CA THR A 639 21.30 35.22 -10.50
C THR A 639 20.19 34.26 -10.88
N PHE A 640 19.83 34.22 -12.17
CA PHE A 640 18.90 33.24 -12.70
C PHE A 640 19.38 31.82 -12.40
N SER A 641 20.68 31.57 -12.55
CA SER A 641 21.27 30.25 -12.27
C SER A 641 21.11 29.85 -10.81
N SER A 642 21.41 30.75 -9.86
CA SER A 642 21.28 30.47 -8.43
C SER A 642 19.84 30.30 -7.94
N LEU A 643 18.85 30.87 -8.63
CA LEU A 643 17.45 30.74 -8.23
C LEU A 643 16.67 29.68 -9.01
N CYS A 644 16.75 29.68 -10.34
CA CYS A 644 15.91 28.86 -11.20
C CYS A 644 16.61 27.58 -11.69
N GLU A 645 17.94 27.58 -11.81
CA GLU A 645 18.71 26.41 -12.29
C GLU A 645 19.29 25.56 -11.15
N ALA A 646 19.46 26.15 -9.97
CA ALA A 646 19.84 25.45 -8.75
C ALA A 646 18.71 24.54 -8.21
N ASN A 647 19.01 23.68 -7.23
CA ASN A 647 18.02 22.81 -6.59
C ASN A 647 17.17 23.57 -5.54
N LEU A 648 16.41 24.55 -6.01
CA LEU A 648 15.43 25.32 -5.24
C LEU A 648 14.01 25.01 -5.72
N GLY A 649 13.03 25.13 -4.82
CA GLY A 649 11.63 24.86 -5.10
C GLY A 649 10.66 25.92 -4.55
N PRO A 650 9.34 25.67 -4.61
CA PRO A 650 8.31 26.63 -4.20
C PRO A 650 8.47 27.15 -2.76
N ALA A 651 8.89 26.31 -1.81
CA ALA A 651 9.12 26.72 -0.42
C ALA A 651 10.23 27.78 -0.29
N ASP A 652 11.23 27.73 -1.16
CA ASP A 652 12.35 28.69 -1.17
C ASP A 652 11.95 30.02 -1.75
N TYR A 653 11.21 29.99 -2.87
CA TYR A 653 10.66 31.19 -3.48
C TYR A 653 9.64 31.86 -2.56
N HIS A 654 8.84 31.08 -1.83
CA HIS A 654 7.92 31.60 -0.82
C HIS A 654 8.69 32.32 0.30
N ALA A 655 9.71 31.70 0.88
CA ALA A 655 10.53 32.31 1.93
C ALA A 655 11.27 33.56 1.41
N LEU A 656 11.81 33.50 0.19
CA LEU A 656 12.48 34.61 -0.48
C LEU A 656 11.52 35.78 -0.69
N SER A 657 10.36 35.56 -1.31
CA SER A 657 9.36 36.60 -1.59
C SER A 657 8.81 37.21 -0.30
N LYS A 658 8.57 36.41 0.74
CA LYS A 658 8.11 36.92 2.03
C LYS A 658 9.13 37.84 2.71
N ALA A 659 10.43 37.57 2.56
CA ALA A 659 11.50 38.37 3.17
C ALA A 659 11.94 39.57 2.31
N THR A 660 11.50 39.65 1.04
CA THR A 660 12.07 40.55 0.03
C THR A 660 11.03 41.53 -0.51
N ASN A 661 11.39 42.81 -0.53
CA ASN A 661 10.59 43.89 -1.10
C ASN A 661 10.89 44.07 -2.58
N ILE A 662 12.17 44.00 -2.96
CA ILE A 662 12.62 44.09 -4.35
C ILE A 662 13.65 42.97 -4.62
N LEU A 663 13.33 42.10 -5.59
CA LEU A 663 14.21 41.05 -6.06
C LEU A 663 14.84 41.44 -7.40
N TYR A 664 16.14 41.70 -7.40
CA TYR A 664 16.94 41.89 -8.60
C TYR A 664 17.45 40.54 -9.09
N LEU A 665 17.10 40.18 -10.33
CA LEU A 665 17.47 38.92 -10.97
C LEU A 665 18.34 39.18 -12.20
N SER A 666 19.60 38.76 -12.17
CA SER A 666 20.52 38.90 -13.31
C SER A 666 20.80 37.60 -14.04
N GLY A 667 21.12 37.67 -15.33
CA GLY A 667 21.51 36.50 -16.12
C GLY A 667 20.33 35.72 -16.70
N LEU A 668 19.18 36.38 -16.89
CA LEU A 668 18.07 35.79 -17.63
C LEU A 668 18.44 35.75 -19.12
N ARG A 669 18.42 34.57 -19.72
CA ARG A 669 18.70 34.37 -21.16
C ARG A 669 17.45 33.95 -21.91
N GLN A 670 17.54 33.87 -23.23
CA GLN A 670 16.51 33.22 -24.03
C GLN A 670 16.46 31.71 -23.73
N PHE A 671 15.29 31.19 -23.38
CA PHE A 671 15.09 29.77 -23.13
C PHE A 671 15.20 28.94 -24.43
N ARG A 672 15.81 27.76 -24.34
CA ARG A 672 15.73 26.73 -25.40
C ARG A 672 14.43 25.93 -25.29
N ALA A 673 14.00 25.32 -26.40
CA ALA A 673 12.74 24.57 -26.47
C ALA A 673 12.63 23.42 -25.46
N ASP A 674 13.77 22.87 -25.04
CA ASP A 674 13.92 21.76 -24.09
C ASP A 674 14.00 22.21 -22.62
N GLU A 675 14.03 23.51 -22.32
CA GLU A 675 14.22 24.05 -20.96
C GLU A 675 12.90 24.36 -20.22
N LEU A 676 11.86 23.55 -20.43
CA LEU A 676 10.52 23.77 -19.86
C LEU A 676 10.52 23.81 -18.32
N ASP A 677 11.41 23.07 -17.67
CA ASP A 677 11.49 23.04 -16.20
C ASP A 677 12.02 24.36 -15.62
N PHE A 678 12.98 25.02 -16.30
CA PHE A 678 13.44 26.35 -15.89
C PHE A 678 12.40 27.43 -16.17
N VAL A 679 11.63 27.29 -17.25
CA VAL A 679 10.48 28.17 -17.52
C VAL A 679 9.44 28.06 -16.42
N ARG A 680 9.08 26.84 -15.98
CA ARG A 680 8.15 26.61 -14.88
C ARG A 680 8.64 27.23 -13.57
N ARG A 681 9.91 27.02 -13.21
CA ARG A 681 10.50 27.59 -12.00
C ARG A 681 10.53 29.12 -12.02
N PHE A 682 10.84 29.71 -13.16
CA PHE A 682 10.77 31.16 -13.33
C PHE A 682 9.33 31.69 -13.15
N ILE A 683 8.34 31.03 -13.75
CA ILE A 683 6.92 31.37 -13.57
C ILE A 683 6.53 31.26 -12.09
N THR A 684 6.88 30.17 -11.41
CA THR A 684 6.59 29.98 -9.98
C THR A 684 7.21 31.10 -9.12
N LEU A 685 8.45 31.52 -9.43
CA LEU A 685 9.10 32.64 -8.75
C LEU A 685 8.33 33.95 -8.95
N ILE A 686 7.92 34.27 -10.19
CA ILE A 686 7.14 35.48 -10.48
C ILE A 686 5.78 35.45 -9.80
N ASP A 687 5.12 34.28 -9.79
CA ASP A 687 3.80 34.11 -9.22
C ASP A 687 3.81 34.32 -7.69
N LEU A 688 4.77 33.71 -7.00
CA LEU A 688 4.94 33.90 -5.55
C LEU A 688 5.40 35.32 -5.21
N ALA A 689 6.32 35.91 -5.99
CA ALA A 689 6.69 37.31 -5.80
C ALA A 689 5.50 38.25 -5.96
N TYR A 690 4.62 37.98 -6.94
CA TYR A 690 3.43 38.78 -7.17
C TYR A 690 2.43 38.68 -6.02
N GLU A 691 2.22 37.48 -5.47
CA GLU A 691 1.37 37.21 -4.32
C GLU A 691 1.82 37.99 -3.07
N PHE A 692 3.13 37.98 -2.79
CA PHE A 692 3.74 38.67 -1.65
C PHE A 692 4.04 40.16 -1.90
N LYS A 693 3.61 40.72 -3.03
CA LYS A 693 3.89 42.11 -3.43
C LYS A 693 5.38 42.44 -3.52
N THR A 694 6.24 41.44 -3.75
CA THR A 694 7.66 41.61 -4.06
C THR A 694 7.82 42.08 -5.50
N ARG A 695 8.50 43.22 -5.70
CA ARG A 695 8.82 43.70 -7.05
C ARG A 695 10.01 42.93 -7.61
N VAL A 696 9.81 42.24 -8.74
CA VAL A 696 10.91 41.57 -9.45
C VAL A 696 11.46 42.47 -10.55
N VAL A 697 12.77 42.65 -10.58
CA VAL A 697 13.50 43.44 -11.58
C VAL A 697 14.52 42.55 -12.27
N CYS A 698 14.40 42.35 -13.58
CA CYS A 698 15.25 41.42 -14.33
C CYS A 698 16.27 42.12 -15.23
N LEU A 699 17.50 41.61 -15.27
CA LEU A 699 18.48 41.85 -16.33
C LEU A 699 18.50 40.64 -17.26
N SER A 700 18.10 40.87 -18.51
CA SER A 700 17.98 39.85 -19.55
C SER A 700 18.90 40.12 -20.74
N GLU A 701 19.45 39.06 -21.34
CA GLU A 701 20.28 39.14 -22.54
C GLU A 701 19.48 39.58 -23.79
N VAL A 702 18.18 39.29 -23.79
CA VAL A 702 17.25 39.63 -24.88
C VAL A 702 16.03 40.39 -24.35
N PRO A 703 15.31 41.17 -25.20
CA PRO A 703 14.03 41.76 -24.81
C PRO A 703 13.06 40.71 -24.25
N LEU A 704 12.25 41.10 -23.26
CA LEU A 704 11.39 40.18 -22.51
C LEU A 704 10.53 39.25 -23.38
N LEU A 705 9.91 39.76 -24.45
CA LEU A 705 9.11 38.93 -25.37
C LEU A 705 9.93 37.90 -26.14
N GLN A 706 11.23 38.13 -26.33
CA GLN A 706 12.15 37.19 -26.98
C GLN A 706 12.69 36.12 -26.02
N VAL A 707 12.59 36.33 -24.70
CA VAL A 707 13.00 35.33 -23.70
C VAL A 707 12.26 34.01 -23.90
N PHE A 708 10.98 34.08 -24.28
CA PHE A 708 10.10 32.92 -24.44
C PHE A 708 9.79 32.54 -25.89
N SER A 709 10.38 33.20 -26.90
CA SER A 709 9.97 33.04 -28.30
C SER A 709 10.23 31.65 -28.89
N LYS A 710 11.12 30.85 -28.27
CA LYS A 710 11.37 29.44 -28.61
C LYS A 710 10.49 28.44 -27.83
N ILE A 711 9.72 28.93 -26.85
CA ILE A 711 8.77 28.16 -26.03
C ILE A 711 7.33 28.43 -26.50
N VAL A 712 7.03 29.70 -26.81
CA VAL A 712 5.74 30.18 -27.30
C VAL A 712 5.97 30.87 -28.64
N PRO A 713 5.42 30.37 -29.77
CA PRO A 713 5.58 31.03 -31.05
C PRO A 713 4.93 32.43 -31.03
N SER A 714 5.57 33.40 -31.68
CA SER A 714 5.08 34.78 -31.79
C SER A 714 3.72 34.83 -32.52
N PRO A 715 2.78 35.72 -32.16
CA PRO A 715 1.45 35.82 -32.78
C PRO A 715 1.41 36.22 -34.28
N ALA A 716 2.55 36.31 -34.97
CA ALA A 716 2.65 36.93 -36.29
C ALA A 716 2.31 36.01 -37.49
N GLU A 717 1.87 34.77 -37.28
CA GLU A 717 1.55 33.85 -38.38
C GLU A 717 0.12 33.28 -38.28
N ARG A 718 -0.89 34.13 -38.55
CA ARG A 718 -2.14 33.69 -39.20
C ARG A 718 -2.60 34.75 -40.21
N PRO A 719 -2.75 34.41 -41.50
CA PRO A 719 -3.33 35.33 -42.45
C PRO A 719 -4.80 35.59 -42.12
N GLN A 720 -5.16 36.86 -42.22
CA GLN A 720 -6.45 37.48 -42.00
C GLN A 720 -7.51 36.94 -42.98
N LYS A 721 -8.07 35.73 -42.73
CA LYS A 721 -9.21 35.16 -43.49
C LYS A 721 -9.82 33.91 -42.84
N ALA A 722 -10.37 34.01 -41.63
CA ALA A 722 -11.18 32.93 -41.03
C ALA A 722 -12.09 33.43 -39.89
N LEU A 723 -12.59 34.67 -39.99
CA LEU A 723 -13.47 35.29 -38.99
C LEU A 723 -14.84 35.70 -39.58
N GLU A 724 -15.16 35.29 -40.82
CA GLU A 724 -16.44 35.63 -41.47
C GLU A 724 -17.35 34.41 -41.74
N GLU A 725 -16.90 33.17 -41.57
CA GLU A 725 -17.73 31.99 -41.80
C GLU A 725 -17.64 31.04 -40.62
N MET A 726 -18.65 31.06 -39.76
CA MET A 726 -19.24 29.92 -39.03
C MET A 726 -20.14 30.46 -37.92
N SER A 727 -21.26 31.05 -38.35
CA SER A 727 -22.44 31.27 -37.53
C SER A 727 -23.17 29.94 -37.31
N VAL A 728 -23.73 29.81 -36.11
CA VAL A 728 -24.45 28.65 -35.58
C VAL A 728 -25.79 28.43 -36.29
N ARG A 729 -26.10 27.17 -36.62
CA ARG A 729 -27.43 26.52 -36.58
C ARG A 729 -27.15 25.08 -36.11
N GLY A 730 -27.78 24.46 -35.11
CA GLY A 730 -29.08 24.63 -34.48
C GLY A 730 -29.73 23.24 -34.44
N GLU A 731 -30.09 22.77 -33.23
CA GLU A 731 -31.05 21.67 -32.92
C GLU A 731 -30.58 20.19 -32.83
N GLY A 732 -30.63 19.64 -31.60
CA GLY A 732 -31.60 18.59 -31.18
C GLY A 732 -31.29 17.10 -31.41
N GLY A 733 -31.48 16.26 -30.38
CA GLY A 733 -31.95 14.86 -30.55
C GLY A 733 -31.35 13.77 -29.64
N SER A 734 -32.18 12.83 -29.19
CA SER A 734 -32.02 11.89 -28.06
C SER A 734 -31.58 10.44 -28.40
N SER A 735 -31.00 9.77 -27.39
CA SER A 735 -31.18 8.36 -26.93
C SER A 735 -30.97 7.11 -27.82
N SER A 736 -30.12 6.21 -27.29
CA SER A 736 -30.29 4.73 -27.06
C SER A 736 -30.21 3.66 -28.18
N SER A 737 -29.40 2.62 -27.86
CA SER A 737 -29.59 1.15 -28.03
C SER A 737 -28.82 0.34 -29.11
N MET A 738 -28.03 -0.62 -28.59
CA MET A 738 -27.88 -2.07 -28.91
C MET A 738 -27.42 -2.62 -30.29
N ALA A 739 -26.27 -3.32 -30.24
CA ALA A 739 -26.00 -4.72 -30.65
C ALA A 739 -25.58 -5.13 -32.11
N SER A 740 -24.32 -5.61 -32.18
CA SER A 740 -23.75 -6.83 -32.84
C SER A 740 -23.72 -7.02 -34.38
N THR A 741 -22.54 -7.39 -34.94
CA THR A 741 -22.19 -8.76 -35.47
C THR A 741 -20.74 -8.80 -36.06
N PHE A 742 -20.02 -9.91 -35.83
CA PHE A 742 -18.62 -10.30 -36.18
C PHE A 742 -18.34 -10.49 -37.71
N ILE A 743 -17.09 -10.54 -38.24
CA ILE A 743 -16.08 -11.65 -38.31
C ILE A 743 -14.73 -11.11 -38.91
N GLY A 744 -13.55 -11.62 -38.46
CA GLY A 744 -12.15 -11.18 -38.74
C GLY A 744 -11.59 -11.35 -40.18
N GLU A 745 -10.31 -11.13 -40.53
CA GLU A 745 -9.03 -10.82 -39.85
C GLU A 745 -8.27 -9.69 -40.62
N MET A 746 -7.69 -8.71 -39.91
CA MET A 746 -6.62 -7.73 -40.25
C MET A 746 -6.98 -6.33 -39.74
N GLU A 747 -6.25 -5.90 -38.70
CA GLU A 747 -6.26 -4.52 -38.20
C GLU A 747 -5.52 -3.58 -39.16
N TRP A 748 -6.20 -2.51 -39.55
CA TRP A 748 -5.65 -1.41 -40.33
C TRP A 748 -5.65 -0.16 -39.45
N SER A 749 -4.46 0.28 -39.01
CA SER A 749 -4.31 1.52 -38.25
C SER A 749 -4.31 2.70 -39.23
N ALA A 750 -5.37 3.51 -39.18
CA ALA A 750 -5.58 4.65 -40.06
C ALA A 750 -5.29 5.99 -39.35
N THR A 751 -4.02 6.23 -39.01
CA THR A 751 -3.43 7.58 -39.07
C THR A 751 -1.97 7.45 -39.47
N GLY A 752 -1.72 7.34 -40.77
CA GLY A 752 -0.38 7.41 -41.33
C GLY A 752 0.22 8.80 -41.13
N LEU A 753 1.21 8.88 -40.23
CA LEU A 753 2.25 9.91 -40.20
C LEU A 753 3.57 9.22 -39.83
N GLU A 754 4.49 9.14 -40.78
CA GLU A 754 5.89 8.80 -40.55
C GLU A 754 6.60 9.96 -39.84
N GLY A 755 7.39 9.64 -38.81
CA GLY A 755 8.31 10.58 -38.17
C GLY A 755 7.73 11.40 -37.03
N MET A 756 7.34 10.75 -35.93
CA MET A 756 7.24 11.41 -34.62
C MET A 756 8.04 10.63 -33.58
N THR A 757 9.17 11.20 -33.18
CA THR A 757 9.86 10.91 -31.93
C THR A 757 8.90 11.05 -30.75
N LEU A 758 8.98 10.11 -29.81
CA LEU A 758 8.13 9.91 -28.64
C LEU A 758 8.13 11.05 -27.57
N ALA A 759 8.47 12.29 -27.95
CA ALA A 759 8.58 13.42 -27.02
C ALA A 759 8.29 14.77 -27.70
N SER A 760 7.01 15.07 -27.96
CA SER A 760 6.54 16.46 -28.15
C SER A 760 5.02 16.47 -28.26
N GLY A 761 4.30 17.02 -27.28
CA GLY A 761 2.83 17.17 -27.35
C GLY A 761 2.00 16.89 -26.08
N GLY A 762 2.60 16.91 -24.87
CA GLY A 762 1.86 16.72 -23.61
C GLY A 762 1.09 17.97 -23.13
N ALA A 763 0.12 17.79 -22.22
CA ALA A 763 -0.65 18.88 -21.57
C ALA A 763 0.23 20.05 -21.07
N GLY A 764 1.40 19.72 -20.52
CA GLY A 764 2.36 20.69 -19.99
C GLY A 764 2.87 21.72 -21.01
N GLU A 765 2.85 21.43 -22.30
CA GLU A 765 3.29 22.38 -23.34
C GLU A 765 2.22 23.45 -23.65
N THR A 766 0.95 23.10 -23.44
CA THR A 766 -0.18 24.04 -23.63
C THR A 766 -0.36 24.91 -22.38
N ASP A 767 -0.15 24.36 -21.19
CA ASP A 767 -0.23 25.08 -19.91
C ASP A 767 0.92 26.07 -19.73
N VAL A 768 2.15 25.71 -20.13
CA VAL A 768 3.29 26.65 -20.09
C VAL A 768 3.04 27.88 -20.97
N LYS A 769 2.38 27.74 -22.13
CA LYS A 769 2.06 28.89 -23.02
C LYS A 769 1.14 29.91 -22.35
N PHE A 770 0.08 29.46 -21.67
CA PHE A 770 -0.82 30.34 -20.92
C PHE A 770 -0.14 30.94 -19.67
N ALA A 771 0.64 30.13 -18.97
CA ALA A 771 1.35 30.55 -17.76
C ALA A 771 2.44 31.60 -18.05
N VAL A 772 3.14 31.51 -19.20
CA VAL A 772 4.07 32.54 -19.67
C VAL A 772 3.35 33.87 -19.89
N GLY A 773 2.20 33.87 -20.58
CA GLY A 773 1.42 35.10 -20.80
C GLY A 773 1.01 35.78 -19.49
N ARG A 774 0.60 35.00 -18.48
CA ARG A 774 0.27 35.49 -17.14
C ARG A 774 1.48 36.05 -16.40
N ALA A 775 2.60 35.32 -16.37
CA ALA A 775 3.83 35.77 -15.72
C ALA A 775 4.36 37.07 -16.32
N LEU A 776 4.30 37.21 -17.66
CA LEU A 776 4.62 38.45 -18.36
C LEU A 776 3.72 39.61 -17.93
N SER A 777 2.41 39.39 -17.87
CA SER A 777 1.46 40.40 -17.42
C SER A 777 1.73 40.86 -15.98
N ARG A 778 2.01 39.91 -15.06
CA ARG A 778 2.36 40.19 -13.66
C ARG A 778 3.65 41.00 -13.55
N LEU A 779 4.68 40.62 -14.30
CA LEU A 779 5.93 41.38 -14.40
C LEU A 779 5.69 42.81 -14.89
N PHE A 780 4.89 43.01 -15.95
CA PHE A 780 4.58 44.36 -16.42
C PHE A 780 3.82 45.19 -15.38
N GLU A 781 2.92 44.57 -14.61
CA GLU A 781 2.16 45.23 -13.55
C GLU A 781 3.06 45.64 -12.36
N MET A 782 4.07 44.83 -12.01
CA MET A 782 5.06 45.17 -10.97
C MET A 782 5.80 46.50 -11.25
N GLY A 783 5.85 46.93 -12.51
CA GLY A 783 6.42 48.21 -12.94
C GLY A 783 5.44 49.39 -12.93
N SER A 784 4.16 49.18 -12.59
CA SER A 784 3.17 50.26 -12.52
C SER A 784 3.28 51.07 -11.22
N SER A 785 2.91 52.35 -11.27
CA SER A 785 2.90 53.25 -10.10
C SER A 785 1.91 52.83 -9.01
N GLY A 786 0.91 52.01 -9.35
CA GLY A 786 -0.07 51.44 -8.41
C GLY A 786 0.40 50.19 -7.66
N TYR A 787 1.53 49.59 -8.06
CA TYR A 787 2.08 48.40 -7.41
C TYR A 787 2.79 48.78 -6.10
N ARG A 788 2.00 48.96 -5.03
CA ARG A 788 2.50 49.21 -3.67
C ARG A 788 3.18 47.95 -3.14
N VAL A 789 4.48 48.05 -2.91
CA VAL A 789 5.23 47.07 -2.10
C VAL A 789 4.73 47.25 -0.66
N GLY A 790 4.32 46.17 0.00
CA GLY A 790 3.60 46.23 1.29
C GLY A 790 4.27 47.15 2.33
N ASP A 791 3.45 47.96 3.01
CA ASP A 791 3.82 48.68 4.24
C ASP A 791 4.05 47.70 5.40
#